data_AF-A0A7K2YXY3-F1
#
_entry.id   AF-A0A7K2YXY3-F1
#
_cell.length_a   1.000
_cell.length_b   1.000
_cell.length_c   1.000
_cell.angle_alpha   90.00
_cell.angle_beta   90.00
_cell.angle_gamma   90.00
#
_symmetry.space_group_name_H-M   'P 1'
#
loop_
_entity.id
_entity.type
_entity.pdbx_description
1 polymer ?
#
loop_
_entity_poly.entity_id
_entity_poly.type
_entity_poly.pdbx_seq_one_letter_code
_entity_poly.pdbx_strand_id
1 'polypeptide(L)'
;MGKNKNRIPAGSTAESLIPGNWQALERLAGQLSTYAGRSKDAAGRLGTMSAAESWSGEAAEGFRKQMSGLPKTLTKGAGAFQKAASALLVYAMELRTAQDTARSELIPAADQARAQSAQYDAAKSDYKAAVERGDDKTMSLAKPPDDDPGDSAMKDAERRLGRLRDDLGDAEHACMRVLEDGADDAPEGQSPWKTMYEGIKEIGGGAKDATFDLASSAWKTSSIRAAIDPKGYLTDLTATAEGLKYATTHPIEFAKAAVNWDEWRKNPLRAGGMMIPDLIITAATGGAGKLPSAITKVDKLVPGDGKPDHHPDADPNHHPDADPDCRGQDSCGLAGEPVDMATGEMVLDQTDVTLPGALPLVLRRRHRTHFTAGRWFGERWASTLDQHLELGPHGVRFTAADGVVLRYPMPEAGASVLPFGGSRWPLVRTDASFTVTDPRRGWTWSFASLPGVASTRMPLRSLSDRNGNRIDYRYDDAGVPCEVTHTGGYRIAVDSVAGLVTGLRLLGADPETHLCTDDPSASVPLIRFGYDDSGDLTDITNSSGRPLRYTYDPQHRITSWTDRNDTWYQYEYDEAGRCVHGWGSDGIMDNTFDYDTVTRVTRMTDALDAVREFEHDDWGLIVRETDPLGGETRTEWDAYNRRTAVTDPLGHTTRLAYDDLGNPTGTVNPDGTFTVADYHPTLCRPVTITGPDRRHRRYTYDERGNALTHTDAAGAVTTYTYDGAGHMTSITDALGHTTRSTSDAAGLPLTVTNPLAATTTVTRNAFGRIVTSTDPLGHTTRTGWTTEGKPAWRERADGARESWTWDSEGNLRRHLNAAGFATR
;
A
#
# COMPACT_ATOMS: atom_id res chain seq x y z
N MET A 1 7.82 42.56 40.33
CA MET A 1 6.37 42.28 40.31
C MET A 1 6.02 41.76 38.93
N GLY A 2 5.88 40.44 38.80
CA GLY A 2 5.59 39.79 37.53
C GLY A 2 4.19 40.19 37.04
N LYS A 3 4.08 40.59 35.78
CA LYS A 3 2.80 40.84 35.12
C LYS A 3 1.97 39.56 35.22
N ASN A 4 0.84 39.59 35.95
CA ASN A 4 -0.15 38.53 35.95
C ASN A 4 -0.58 38.29 34.49
N LYS A 5 -0.16 37.16 33.92
CA LYS A 5 -0.69 36.69 32.64
C LYS A 5 -2.13 36.28 32.91
N ASN A 6 -3.09 37.02 32.36
CA ASN A 6 -4.51 36.65 32.37
C ASN A 6 -4.65 35.19 31.90
N ARG A 7 -5.15 34.32 32.78
CA ARG A 7 -5.21 32.85 32.55
C ARG A 7 -6.42 32.45 31.71
N ILE A 8 -7.35 33.39 31.46
CA ILE A 8 -8.49 33.22 30.56
C ILE A 8 -8.48 34.39 29.55
N PRO A 9 -7.68 34.32 28.47
CA PRO A 9 -7.66 35.34 27.42
C PRO A 9 -9.01 35.51 26.71
N ALA A 10 -9.22 36.66 26.08
CA ALA A 10 -10.38 36.86 25.20
C ALA A 10 -10.33 35.90 24.01
N GLY A 11 -11.48 35.30 23.66
CA GLY A 11 -11.56 34.28 22.61
C GLY A 11 -11.05 32.89 23.03
N SER A 12 -10.85 32.64 24.33
CA SER A 12 -10.52 31.29 24.82
C SER A 12 -11.62 30.29 24.46
N THR A 13 -11.24 29.09 24.04
CA THR A 13 -12.14 27.93 23.93
C THR A 13 -11.98 27.03 25.15
N ALA A 14 -12.95 26.15 25.41
CA ALA A 14 -12.88 25.19 26.51
C ALA A 14 -11.62 24.30 26.41
N GLU A 15 -11.27 23.89 25.20
CA GLU A 15 -10.14 23.03 24.88
C GLU A 15 -8.80 23.77 25.04
N SER A 16 -8.79 25.10 24.90
CA SER A 16 -7.60 25.93 25.20
C SER A 16 -7.38 26.11 26.71
N LEU A 17 -8.44 26.04 27.52
CA LEU A 17 -8.38 26.19 28.98
C LEU A 17 -8.17 24.85 29.69
N ILE A 18 -8.75 23.77 29.15
CA ILE A 18 -8.64 22.39 29.62
C ILE A 18 -8.23 21.53 28.40
N PRO A 19 -6.92 21.40 28.12
CA PRO A 19 -6.41 20.60 27.01
C PRO A 19 -6.74 19.13 27.18
N GLY A 20 -7.16 18.48 26.09
CA GLY A 20 -7.44 17.03 26.06
C GLY A 20 -8.57 16.66 25.11
N ASN A 21 -8.68 15.37 24.79
CA ASN A 21 -9.72 14.81 23.93
C ASN A 21 -10.39 13.61 24.60
N TRP A 22 -11.52 13.85 25.27
CA TRP A 22 -12.26 12.79 25.97
C TRP A 22 -12.88 11.76 25.00
N GLN A 23 -13.22 12.13 23.76
CA GLN A 23 -13.72 11.16 22.77
C GLN A 23 -12.65 10.14 22.37
N ALA A 24 -11.38 10.54 22.33
CA ALA A 24 -10.27 9.64 22.07
C ALA A 24 -10.06 8.66 23.24
N LEU A 25 -10.23 9.12 24.48
CA LEU A 25 -10.16 8.29 25.69
C LEU A 25 -11.32 7.28 25.75
N GLU A 26 -12.55 7.70 25.41
CA GLU A 26 -13.71 6.79 25.30
C GLU A 26 -13.51 5.73 24.21
N ARG A 27 -12.97 6.12 23.05
CA ARG A 27 -12.65 5.19 21.96
C ARG A 27 -11.61 4.16 22.38
N LEU A 28 -10.56 4.60 23.07
CA LEU A 28 -9.52 3.72 23.59
C LEU A 28 -10.10 2.75 24.64
N ALA A 29 -10.94 3.24 25.54
CA ALA A 29 -11.61 2.37 26.51
C ALA A 29 -12.52 1.33 25.83
N GLY A 30 -13.28 1.72 24.81
CA GLY A 30 -14.10 0.79 24.03
C GLY A 30 -13.29 -0.31 23.34
N GLN A 31 -12.10 0.02 22.83
CA GLN A 31 -11.16 -0.96 22.28
C GLN A 31 -10.66 -1.93 23.36
N LEU A 32 -10.24 -1.43 24.52
CA LEU A 32 -9.77 -2.25 25.63
C LEU A 32 -10.87 -3.19 26.16
N SER A 33 -12.11 -2.72 26.29
CA SER A 33 -13.25 -3.60 26.64
C SER A 33 -13.52 -4.67 25.57
N THR A 34 -13.34 -4.34 24.30
CA THR A 34 -13.46 -5.31 23.20
C THR A 34 -12.36 -6.39 23.31
N TYR A 35 -11.13 -6.00 23.62
CA TYR A 35 -10.02 -6.94 23.86
C TYR A 35 -10.25 -7.80 25.10
N ALA A 36 -10.81 -7.24 26.17
CA ALA A 36 -11.22 -8.00 27.35
C ALA A 36 -12.25 -9.08 27.00
N GLY A 37 -13.29 -8.72 26.24
CA GLY A 37 -14.33 -9.64 25.77
C GLY A 37 -13.77 -10.78 24.92
N ARG A 38 -12.92 -10.46 23.94
CA ARG A 38 -12.27 -11.46 23.06
C ARG A 38 -11.32 -12.37 23.83
N SER A 39 -10.56 -11.84 24.77
CA SER A 39 -9.65 -12.63 25.62
C SER A 39 -10.41 -13.60 26.52
N LYS A 40 -11.57 -13.18 27.05
CA LYS A 40 -12.45 -14.03 27.85
C LYS A 40 -13.10 -15.14 27.01
N ASP A 41 -13.55 -14.83 25.79
CA ASP A 41 -14.10 -15.83 24.87
C ASP A 41 -13.03 -16.86 24.47
N ALA A 42 -11.82 -16.40 24.12
CA ALA A 42 -10.67 -17.27 23.83
C ALA A 42 -10.31 -18.17 25.02
N ALA A 43 -10.29 -17.63 26.24
CA ALA A 43 -10.08 -18.43 27.45
C ALA A 43 -11.15 -19.50 27.65
N GLY A 44 -12.43 -19.16 27.39
CA GLY A 44 -13.55 -20.09 27.46
C GLY A 44 -13.41 -21.24 26.45
N ARG A 45 -13.15 -20.91 25.18
CA ARG A 45 -12.96 -21.91 24.11
C ARG A 45 -11.76 -22.82 24.39
N LEU A 46 -10.63 -22.27 24.81
CA LEU A 46 -9.45 -23.06 25.18
C LEU A 46 -9.69 -23.94 26.42
N GLY A 47 -10.48 -23.44 27.37
CA GLY A 47 -10.96 -24.23 28.50
C GLY A 47 -11.78 -25.44 28.05
N THR A 48 -12.73 -25.25 27.14
CA THR A 48 -13.54 -26.36 26.59
C THR A 48 -12.71 -27.36 25.79
N MET A 49 -11.74 -26.90 24.99
CA MET A 49 -10.87 -27.76 24.20
C MET A 49 -9.90 -28.59 25.08
N SER A 50 -9.38 -27.99 26.16
CA SER A 50 -8.48 -28.70 27.07
C SER A 50 -9.21 -29.73 27.95
N ALA A 51 -10.51 -29.53 28.18
CA ALA A 51 -11.39 -30.45 28.92
C ALA A 51 -12.00 -31.56 28.04
N ALA A 52 -11.85 -31.50 26.71
CA ALA A 52 -12.39 -32.53 25.82
C ALA A 52 -11.66 -33.87 26.01
N GLU A 53 -12.39 -34.90 26.46
CA GLU A 53 -11.89 -36.27 26.65
C GLU A 53 -11.74 -37.05 25.34
N SER A 54 -12.12 -36.47 24.20
CA SER A 54 -12.15 -37.15 22.90
C SER A 54 -10.76 -37.52 22.35
N TRP A 55 -9.68 -36.90 22.82
CA TRP A 55 -8.31 -37.14 22.33
C TRP A 55 -7.39 -37.65 23.46
N SER A 56 -6.78 -38.83 23.29
CA SER A 56 -5.88 -39.48 24.27
C SER A 56 -4.48 -39.73 23.72
N GLY A 57 -3.47 -39.88 24.59
CA GLY A 57 -2.08 -40.18 24.22
C GLY A 57 -1.09 -39.05 24.54
N GLU A 58 0.21 -39.32 24.39
CA GLU A 58 1.31 -38.46 24.85
C GLU A 58 1.31 -37.06 24.21
N ALA A 59 0.84 -36.94 22.96
CA ALA A 59 0.65 -35.66 22.28
C ALA A 59 -0.53 -34.85 22.84
N ALA A 60 -1.63 -35.51 23.21
CA ALA A 60 -2.77 -34.86 23.85
C ALA A 60 -2.42 -34.41 25.28
N GLU A 61 -1.61 -35.20 25.99
CA GLU A 61 -1.11 -34.86 27.33
C GLU A 61 -0.09 -33.71 27.28
N GLY A 62 0.80 -33.72 26.28
CA GLY A 62 1.72 -32.61 25.98
C GLY A 62 1.00 -31.31 25.61
N PHE A 63 -0.04 -31.40 24.76
CA PHE A 63 -0.90 -30.27 24.42
C PHE A 63 -1.65 -29.73 25.64
N ARG A 64 -2.30 -30.59 26.44
CA ARG A 64 -2.96 -30.17 27.69
C ARG A 64 -1.98 -29.52 28.65
N LYS A 65 -0.77 -30.07 28.80
CA LYS A 65 0.27 -29.52 29.66
C LYS A 65 0.70 -28.12 29.22
N GLN A 66 0.96 -27.92 27.92
CA GLN A 66 1.35 -26.62 27.38
C GLN A 66 0.21 -25.59 27.39
N MET A 67 -1.03 -26.03 27.13
CA MET A 67 -2.19 -25.14 27.02
C MET A 67 -2.89 -24.87 28.36
N SER A 68 -2.63 -25.64 29.41
CA SER A 68 -3.29 -25.52 30.73
C SER A 68 -3.11 -24.15 31.40
N GLY A 69 -2.00 -23.46 31.14
CA GLY A 69 -1.72 -22.14 31.70
C GLY A 69 -2.39 -20.98 30.94
N LEU A 70 -2.72 -21.20 29.66
CA LEU A 70 -3.11 -20.13 28.75
C LEU A 70 -4.50 -19.53 29.05
N PRO A 71 -5.55 -20.33 29.38
CA PRO A 71 -6.85 -19.78 29.79
C PRO A 71 -6.75 -18.88 31.02
N LYS A 72 -5.89 -19.22 32.00
CA LYS A 72 -5.68 -18.40 33.20
C LYS A 72 -5.02 -17.07 32.86
N THR A 73 -4.00 -17.10 32.02
CA THR A 73 -3.30 -15.88 31.54
C THR A 73 -4.24 -14.97 30.74
N LEU A 74 -5.04 -15.53 29.83
CA LEU A 74 -6.02 -14.79 29.04
C LEU A 74 -7.12 -14.17 29.90
N THR A 75 -7.57 -14.88 30.93
CA THR A 75 -8.55 -14.36 31.89
C THR A 75 -7.96 -13.23 32.74
N LYS A 76 -6.70 -13.34 33.18
CA LYS A 76 -5.99 -12.29 33.90
C LYS A 76 -5.81 -11.04 33.04
N GLY A 77 -5.38 -11.23 31.79
CA GLY A 77 -5.26 -10.15 30.78
C GLY A 77 -6.60 -9.48 30.49
N ALA A 78 -7.69 -10.25 30.36
CA ALA A 78 -9.04 -9.70 30.19
C ALA A 78 -9.44 -8.80 31.37
N GLY A 79 -9.11 -9.20 32.60
CA GLY A 79 -9.34 -8.39 33.80
C GLY A 79 -8.54 -7.07 33.79
N ALA A 80 -7.29 -7.09 33.36
CA ALA A 80 -6.45 -5.90 33.23
C ALA A 80 -6.99 -4.93 32.17
N PHE A 81 -7.35 -5.43 30.99
CA PHE A 81 -7.97 -4.62 29.94
C PHE A 81 -9.28 -3.98 30.37
N GLN A 82 -10.11 -4.71 31.12
CA GLN A 82 -11.37 -4.16 31.61
C GLN A 82 -11.15 -3.07 32.67
N LYS A 83 -10.18 -3.24 33.57
CA LYS A 83 -9.81 -2.22 34.57
C LYS A 83 -9.27 -0.95 33.91
N ALA A 84 -8.40 -1.11 32.92
CA ALA A 84 -7.84 -0.02 32.13
C ALA A 84 -8.92 0.75 31.36
N ALA A 85 -9.86 0.03 30.72
CA ALA A 85 -11.01 0.62 30.03
C ALA A 85 -11.85 1.46 31.00
N SER A 86 -12.20 0.92 32.16
CA SER A 86 -12.99 1.63 33.17
C SER A 86 -12.29 2.88 33.69
N ALA A 87 -10.98 2.82 33.94
CA ALA A 87 -10.19 3.96 34.41
C ALA A 87 -10.15 5.10 33.37
N LEU A 88 -9.97 4.74 32.09
CA LEU A 88 -9.98 5.69 30.98
C LEU A 88 -11.36 6.33 30.76
N LEU A 89 -12.45 5.58 30.95
CA LEU A 89 -13.81 6.14 30.89
C LEU A 89 -14.07 7.15 32.01
N VAL A 90 -13.61 6.85 33.23
CA VAL A 90 -13.74 7.78 34.36
C VAL A 90 -12.97 9.07 34.07
N TYR A 91 -11.72 8.97 33.60
CA TYR A 91 -10.94 10.15 33.24
C TYR A 91 -11.54 10.93 32.07
N ALA A 92 -12.05 10.24 31.04
CA ALA A 92 -12.74 10.86 29.92
C ALA A 92 -13.98 11.66 30.38
N MET A 93 -14.74 11.11 31.32
CA MET A 93 -15.92 11.76 31.89
C MET A 93 -15.56 13.02 32.68
N GLU A 94 -14.50 12.98 33.49
CA GLU A 94 -14.01 14.16 34.23
C GLU A 94 -13.46 15.24 33.28
N LEU A 95 -12.69 14.84 32.26
CA LEU A 95 -12.19 15.75 31.23
C LEU A 95 -13.32 16.43 30.46
N ARG A 96 -14.34 15.66 30.07
CA ARG A 96 -15.55 16.19 29.42
C ARG A 96 -16.27 17.18 30.34
N THR A 97 -16.46 16.84 31.61
CA THR A 97 -17.13 17.70 32.60
C THR A 97 -16.37 19.00 32.82
N ALA A 98 -15.04 18.94 32.90
CA ALA A 98 -14.19 20.11 33.02
C ALA A 98 -14.25 21.01 31.77
N GLN A 99 -14.22 20.43 30.57
CA GLN A 99 -14.38 21.17 29.31
C GLN A 99 -15.78 21.78 29.17
N ASP A 100 -16.83 21.07 29.56
CA ASP A 100 -18.20 21.58 29.53
C ASP A 100 -18.36 22.73 30.54
N THR A 101 -17.83 22.62 31.76
CA THR A 101 -17.82 23.70 32.77
C THR A 101 -17.04 24.92 32.29
N ALA A 102 -15.90 24.70 31.64
CA ALA A 102 -15.12 25.79 31.03
C ALA A 102 -15.93 26.51 29.94
N ARG A 103 -16.66 25.76 29.11
CA ARG A 103 -17.51 26.28 28.03
C ARG A 103 -18.72 27.06 28.54
N SER A 104 -19.46 26.50 29.50
CA SER A 104 -20.76 27.02 29.92
C SER A 104 -20.70 28.02 31.07
N GLU A 105 -19.64 28.00 31.88
CA GLU A 105 -19.56 28.82 33.09
C GLU A 105 -18.35 29.74 33.13
N LEU A 106 -17.14 29.23 32.86
CA LEU A 106 -15.92 30.02 33.07
C LEU A 106 -15.68 31.05 31.97
N ILE A 107 -15.85 30.68 30.69
CA ILE A 107 -15.70 31.61 29.58
C ILE A 107 -16.74 32.75 29.68
N PRO A 108 -18.05 32.49 29.89
CA PRO A 108 -19.03 33.54 30.09
C PRO A 108 -18.75 34.43 31.31
N ALA A 109 -18.32 33.86 32.45
CA ALA A 109 -17.97 34.64 33.64
C ALA A 109 -16.76 35.56 33.38
N ALA A 110 -15.76 35.08 32.65
CA ALA A 110 -14.60 35.87 32.25
C ALA A 110 -14.98 36.99 31.27
N ASP A 111 -15.87 36.72 30.31
CA ASP A 111 -16.38 37.73 29.39
C ASP A 111 -17.19 38.82 30.12
N GLN A 112 -18.04 38.43 31.08
CA GLN A 112 -18.77 39.36 31.94
C GLN A 112 -17.83 40.20 32.80
N ALA A 113 -16.79 39.60 33.37
CA ALA A 113 -15.77 40.30 34.15
C ALA A 113 -15.03 41.36 33.31
N ARG A 114 -14.69 41.05 32.06
CA ARG A 114 -14.09 42.02 31.13
C ARG A 114 -15.05 43.16 30.79
N ALA A 115 -16.34 42.87 30.60
CA ALA A 115 -17.35 43.89 30.36
C ALA A 115 -17.53 44.84 31.57
N GLN A 116 -17.51 44.28 32.79
CA GLN A 116 -17.57 45.08 34.03
C GLN A 116 -16.34 45.99 34.18
N SER A 117 -15.14 45.47 33.89
CA SER A 117 -13.90 46.25 33.93
C SER A 117 -13.92 47.40 32.91
N ALA A 118 -14.41 47.16 31.68
CA ALA A 118 -14.58 48.20 30.67
C ALA A 118 -15.59 49.29 31.10
N GLN A 119 -16.69 48.91 31.75
CA GLN A 119 -17.66 49.87 32.30
C GLN A 119 -17.08 50.67 33.46
N TYR A 120 -16.29 50.04 34.32
CA TYR A 120 -15.57 50.70 35.41
C TYR A 120 -14.58 51.73 34.89
N ASP A 121 -13.76 51.38 33.88
CA ASP A 121 -12.79 52.28 33.27
C ASP A 121 -13.47 53.50 32.60
N ALA A 122 -14.59 53.28 31.91
CA ALA A 122 -15.39 54.36 31.34
C ALA A 122 -15.93 55.30 32.43
N ALA A 123 -16.56 54.75 33.49
CA ALA A 123 -17.09 55.54 34.60
C ALA A 123 -15.99 56.32 35.35
N LYS A 124 -14.80 55.73 35.50
CA LYS A 124 -13.63 56.37 36.11
C LYS A 124 -13.07 57.49 35.25
N SER A 125 -13.03 57.31 33.93
CA SER A 125 -12.65 58.33 32.97
C SER A 125 -13.62 59.51 32.99
N ASP A 126 -14.93 59.22 32.96
CA ASP A 126 -15.99 60.24 33.00
C ASP A 126 -15.96 61.04 34.31
N TYR A 127 -15.77 60.36 35.46
CA TYR A 127 -15.62 60.99 36.77
C TYR A 127 -14.38 61.90 36.83
N LYS A 128 -13.20 61.43 36.35
CA LYS A 128 -11.98 62.25 36.29
C LYS A 128 -12.17 63.49 35.43
N ALA A 129 -12.73 63.33 34.23
CA ALA A 129 -12.96 64.42 33.31
C ALA A 129 -13.96 65.45 33.88
N ALA A 130 -14.97 65.01 34.65
CA ALA A 130 -15.89 65.91 35.36
C ALA A 130 -15.22 66.68 36.51
N VAL A 131 -14.33 66.04 37.27
CA VAL A 131 -13.51 66.69 38.31
C VAL A 131 -12.58 67.75 37.72
N GLU A 132 -11.94 67.47 36.58
CA GLU A 132 -11.02 68.40 35.90
C GLU A 132 -11.71 69.64 35.32
N ARG A 133 -12.99 69.53 34.92
CA ARG A 133 -13.78 70.65 34.39
C ARG A 133 -14.36 71.59 35.46
N GLY A 134 -14.31 71.21 36.74
CA GLY A 134 -14.89 72.00 37.83
C GLY A 134 -16.43 72.09 37.81
N ASP A 135 -17.11 71.13 37.14
CA ASP A 135 -18.57 71.11 37.03
C ASP A 135 -19.22 70.87 38.41
N ASP A 136 -20.13 71.75 38.86
CA ASP A 136 -21.01 71.56 40.05
C ASP A 136 -21.88 70.27 39.95
N LYS A 137 -21.96 69.66 38.75
CA LYS A 137 -22.55 68.33 38.49
C LYS A 137 -21.75 67.16 39.07
N THR A 138 -20.55 67.40 39.61
CA THR A 138 -19.82 66.42 40.43
C THR A 138 -20.68 65.90 41.60
N MET A 139 -21.72 66.63 42.02
CA MET A 139 -22.70 66.15 43.01
C MET A 139 -23.72 65.10 42.49
N SER A 140 -23.77 64.81 41.17
CA SER A 140 -24.70 63.82 40.59
C SER A 140 -24.04 62.54 40.07
N LEU A 141 -22.73 62.54 39.83
CA LEU A 141 -21.98 61.35 39.40
C LEU A 141 -21.42 60.66 40.64
N ALA A 142 -21.91 59.44 40.93
CA ALA A 142 -21.37 58.63 42.02
C ALA A 142 -19.89 58.32 41.77
N LYS A 143 -19.02 58.57 42.76
CA LYS A 143 -17.60 58.17 42.71
C LYS A 143 -17.54 56.64 42.47
N PRO A 144 -16.85 56.17 41.42
CA PRO A 144 -16.64 54.73 41.22
C PRO A 144 -15.93 54.10 42.42
N PRO A 145 -16.17 52.81 42.71
CA PRO A 145 -15.46 52.08 43.76
C PRO A 145 -13.93 52.18 43.62
N ASP A 146 -13.21 52.09 44.75
CA ASP A 146 -11.75 52.20 44.71
C ASP A 146 -11.10 51.00 43.98
N ASP A 147 -11.72 49.82 44.05
CA ASP A 147 -11.31 48.60 43.34
C ASP A 147 -12.18 48.30 42.11
N ASP A 148 -11.59 47.72 41.06
CA ASP A 148 -12.31 47.28 39.86
C ASP A 148 -13.12 45.98 40.16
N PRO A 149 -14.47 46.02 40.09
CA PRO A 149 -15.29 44.83 40.29
C PRO A 149 -15.04 43.72 39.24
N GLY A 150 -14.67 44.10 38.01
CA GLY A 150 -14.31 43.16 36.95
C GLY A 150 -13.02 42.39 37.23
N ASP A 151 -12.03 43.03 37.86
CA ASP A 151 -10.79 42.35 38.29
C ASP A 151 -11.07 41.30 39.38
N SER A 152 -11.97 41.62 40.32
CA SER A 152 -12.40 40.69 41.37
C SER A 152 -13.15 39.48 40.79
N ALA A 153 -14.04 39.72 39.82
CA ALA A 153 -14.77 38.66 39.12
C ALA A 153 -13.85 37.78 38.26
N MET A 154 -12.87 38.37 37.56
CA MET A 154 -11.87 37.62 36.78
C MET A 154 -11.03 36.71 37.68
N LYS A 155 -10.57 37.22 38.83
CA LYS A 155 -9.83 36.42 39.82
C LYS A 155 -10.65 35.24 40.34
N ASP A 156 -11.97 35.36 40.45
CA ASP A 156 -12.81 34.23 40.83
C ASP A 156 -12.90 33.17 39.74
N ALA A 157 -13.10 33.57 38.48
CA ALA A 157 -13.08 32.67 37.34
C ALA A 157 -11.73 31.93 37.21
N GLU A 158 -10.60 32.62 37.42
CA GLU A 158 -9.27 32.01 37.41
C GLU A 158 -9.06 31.00 38.56
N ARG A 159 -9.59 31.29 39.77
CA ARG A 159 -9.55 30.33 40.90
C ARG A 159 -10.36 29.07 40.59
N ARG A 160 -11.53 29.22 39.97
CA ARG A 160 -12.39 28.11 39.56
C ARG A 160 -11.72 27.25 38.47
N LEU A 161 -11.06 27.88 37.49
CA LEU A 161 -10.25 27.19 36.50
C LEU A 161 -9.09 26.41 37.14
N GLY A 162 -8.46 26.98 38.16
CA GLY A 162 -7.43 26.29 38.96
C GLY A 162 -7.94 24.99 39.56
N ARG A 163 -9.09 25.05 40.27
CA ARG A 163 -9.71 23.86 40.87
C ARG A 163 -10.05 22.77 39.85
N LEU A 164 -10.66 23.14 38.70
CA LEU A 164 -10.97 22.18 37.64
C LEU A 164 -9.72 21.45 37.12
N ARG A 165 -8.58 22.15 37.04
CA ARG A 165 -7.32 21.54 36.60
C ARG A 165 -6.72 20.63 37.68
N ASP A 166 -6.85 21.01 38.94
CA ASP A 166 -6.40 20.19 40.07
C ASP A 166 -7.24 18.89 40.15
N ASP A 167 -8.57 18.98 40.07
CA ASP A 167 -9.49 17.84 40.06
C ASP A 167 -9.22 16.90 38.88
N LEU A 168 -8.97 17.45 37.68
CA LEU A 168 -8.60 16.69 36.50
C LEU A 168 -7.25 15.99 36.65
N GLY A 169 -6.27 16.64 37.29
CA GLY A 169 -4.97 16.06 37.60
C GLY A 169 -5.07 14.88 38.55
N ASP A 170 -5.92 14.96 39.58
CA ASP A 170 -6.17 13.86 40.50
C ASP A 170 -6.82 12.64 39.79
N ALA A 171 -7.76 12.91 38.87
CA ALA A 171 -8.39 11.88 38.04
C ALA A 171 -7.38 11.21 37.08
N GLU A 172 -6.48 12.00 36.49
CA GLU A 172 -5.37 11.51 35.66
C GLU A 172 -4.46 10.58 36.46
N HIS A 173 -4.00 11.01 37.64
CA HIS A 173 -3.16 10.21 38.53
C HIS A 173 -3.84 8.91 38.99
N ALA A 174 -5.15 8.94 39.23
CA ALA A 174 -5.91 7.74 39.56
C ALA A 174 -6.00 6.78 38.36
N CYS A 175 -6.26 7.30 37.16
CA CYS A 175 -6.30 6.50 35.94
C CYS A 175 -4.94 5.84 35.67
N MET A 176 -3.86 6.62 35.78
CA MET A 176 -2.50 6.15 35.55
C MET A 176 -2.14 4.99 36.47
N ARG A 177 -2.38 5.10 37.79
CA ARG A 177 -2.14 3.99 38.73
C ARG A 177 -2.84 2.69 38.35
N VAL A 178 -4.07 2.75 37.85
CA VAL A 178 -4.80 1.54 37.40
C VAL A 178 -4.16 0.92 36.15
N LEU A 179 -3.62 1.75 35.25
CA LEU A 179 -2.87 1.29 34.09
C LEU A 179 -1.52 0.68 34.51
N GLU A 180 -0.87 1.25 35.51
CA GLU A 180 0.38 0.74 36.11
C GLU A 180 0.17 -0.63 36.75
N ASP A 181 -0.80 -0.75 37.66
CA ASP A 181 -1.13 -2.01 38.34
C ASP A 181 -1.52 -3.12 37.34
N GLY A 182 -2.21 -2.76 36.25
CA GLY A 182 -2.59 -3.69 35.19
C GLY A 182 -1.40 -4.22 34.37
N ALA A 183 -0.33 -3.43 34.26
CA ALA A 183 0.89 -3.82 33.55
C ALA A 183 1.78 -4.75 34.39
N ASP A 184 1.84 -4.55 35.70
CA ASP A 184 2.58 -5.40 36.64
C ASP A 184 1.95 -6.79 36.80
N ASP A 185 0.65 -6.90 36.55
CA ASP A 185 -0.07 -8.17 36.55
C ASP A 185 0.22 -9.05 35.30
N ALA A 186 0.95 -8.55 34.31
CA ALA A 186 1.33 -9.28 33.11
C ALA A 186 2.44 -10.32 33.38
N PRO A 187 2.44 -11.49 32.71
CA PRO A 187 3.45 -12.52 32.93
C PRO A 187 4.87 -12.04 32.62
N GLU A 188 5.85 -12.44 33.44
CA GLU A 188 7.27 -12.07 33.29
C GLU A 188 7.95 -12.73 32.07
N GLY A 189 8.67 -11.91 31.31
CA GLY A 189 9.27 -12.15 29.99
C GLY A 189 9.25 -10.82 29.21
N GLN A 190 10.00 -10.65 28.10
CA GLN A 190 9.87 -9.43 27.28
C GLN A 190 8.43 -9.31 26.77
N SER A 191 7.64 -8.56 27.55
CA SER A 191 6.20 -8.53 27.50
C SER A 191 5.79 -7.18 26.90
N PRO A 192 4.93 -7.16 25.86
CA PRO A 192 4.38 -5.94 25.27
C PRO A 192 3.83 -4.94 26.29
N TRP A 193 3.42 -5.44 27.47
CA TRP A 193 2.94 -4.68 28.61
C TRP A 193 3.98 -3.74 29.23
N LYS A 194 5.25 -4.16 29.33
CA LYS A 194 6.32 -3.33 29.89
C LYS A 194 6.67 -2.17 28.97
N THR A 195 6.56 -2.37 27.66
CA THR A 195 6.78 -1.34 26.63
C THR A 195 5.64 -0.31 26.57
N MET A 196 4.40 -0.74 26.82
CA MET A 196 3.25 0.16 26.96
C MET A 196 3.33 0.99 28.26
N TYR A 197 3.75 0.39 29.36
CA TYR A 197 3.98 1.05 30.65
C TYR A 197 5.13 2.07 30.62
N GLU A 198 6.27 1.75 30.00
CA GLU A 198 7.39 2.71 29.88
C GLU A 198 7.04 3.95 29.04
N GLY A 199 6.19 3.80 28.01
CA GLY A 199 5.67 4.94 27.24
C GLY A 199 4.67 5.81 28.00
N ILE A 200 4.04 5.27 29.04
CA ILE A 200 3.12 5.99 29.95
C ILE A 200 3.92 6.74 31.03
N LYS A 201 5.08 6.23 31.46
CA LYS A 201 5.92 6.83 32.52
C LYS A 201 6.65 8.11 32.08
N GLU A 202 6.97 8.26 30.79
CA GLU A 202 7.56 9.49 30.22
C GLU A 202 6.59 10.70 30.26
N ILE A 203 5.29 10.46 30.47
CA ILE A 203 4.23 11.48 30.60
C ILE A 203 4.26 12.18 31.97
N GLY A 204 4.71 11.50 33.03
CA GLY A 204 4.66 12.02 34.42
C GLY A 204 5.87 12.86 34.87
N GLY A 205 6.95 12.92 34.07
CA GLY A 205 8.24 13.50 34.44
C GLY A 205 8.37 15.00 34.18
N GLY A 206 7.44 15.81 34.70
CA GLY A 206 7.40 17.29 34.67
C GLY A 206 8.54 18.04 33.97
N ALA A 207 8.30 18.46 32.72
CA ALA A 207 9.05 19.54 32.05
C ALA A 207 8.04 20.54 31.46
N LYS A 208 8.15 21.80 31.89
CA LYS A 208 7.10 22.83 31.89
C LYS A 208 6.87 23.58 30.56
N ASP A 209 7.34 23.13 29.40
CA ASP A 209 7.24 23.88 28.14
C ASP A 209 6.92 23.02 26.89
N ALA A 210 6.00 22.06 26.99
CA ALA A 210 5.54 21.26 25.85
C ALA A 210 4.12 21.67 25.41
N THR A 211 4.03 22.40 24.30
CA THR A 211 2.82 22.47 23.46
C THR A 211 2.53 21.09 22.86
N PHE A 212 1.31 20.61 23.07
CA PHE A 212 0.73 19.38 22.53
C PHE A 212 1.01 19.20 21.02
N ASP A 213 1.83 18.20 20.68
CA ASP A 213 1.95 17.66 19.32
C ASP A 213 1.70 16.14 19.40
N LEU A 214 0.43 15.76 19.29
CA LEU A 214 -0.06 14.37 19.33
C LEU A 214 -0.59 13.97 17.95
N ALA A 215 0.21 14.30 16.92
CA ALA A 215 0.00 13.94 15.53
C ALA A 215 1.33 13.62 14.85
N SER A 216 2.06 12.60 15.32
CA SER A 216 3.06 11.92 14.48
C SER A 216 3.56 10.60 15.08
N SER A 217 2.74 9.55 14.97
CA SER A 217 3.28 8.24 14.59
C SER A 217 2.18 7.44 13.90
N ALA A 218 2.41 7.19 12.61
CA ALA A 218 1.72 6.30 11.69
C ALA A 218 0.83 5.22 12.36
N TRP A 219 -0.47 5.15 12.07
CA TRP A 219 -1.00 4.58 10.82
C TRP A 219 -0.17 3.38 10.33
N LYS A 220 -0.37 2.21 10.96
CA LYS A 220 -0.38 0.93 10.25
C LYS A 220 -1.84 0.45 10.19
N THR A 221 -2.34 0.39 8.97
CA THR A 221 -3.67 0.03 8.46
C THR A 221 -4.09 -1.41 8.79
N SER A 222 -5.40 -1.74 8.88
CA SER A 222 -6.03 -3.06 8.53
C SER A 222 -7.40 -3.39 9.18
N SER A 223 -8.44 -2.56 9.05
CA SER A 223 -9.69 -2.79 9.83
C SER A 223 -10.74 -3.77 9.27
N ILE A 224 -10.58 -4.43 8.11
CA ILE A 224 -11.57 -5.45 7.64
C ILE A 224 -10.97 -6.82 7.30
N ARG A 225 -9.67 -6.92 6.99
CA ARG A 225 -9.03 -8.20 6.64
C ARG A 225 -8.58 -9.04 7.85
N ALA A 226 -8.65 -8.47 9.05
CA ALA A 226 -8.40 -9.15 10.32
C ALA A 226 -9.53 -10.13 10.73
N ALA A 227 -10.62 -10.23 9.97
CA ALA A 227 -11.80 -10.96 10.40
C ALA A 227 -11.83 -12.46 10.04
N ILE A 228 -11.02 -12.96 9.08
CA ILE A 228 -11.25 -14.31 8.49
C ILE A 228 -10.00 -15.24 8.44
N ASP A 229 -8.75 -14.74 8.39
CA ASP A 229 -7.55 -15.62 8.44
C ASP A 229 -6.39 -15.05 9.31
N PRO A 230 -6.27 -15.49 10.58
CA PRO A 230 -5.28 -14.97 11.54
C PRO A 230 -3.84 -15.47 11.37
N LYS A 231 -3.56 -16.52 10.59
CA LYS A 231 -2.21 -17.15 10.56
C LYS A 231 -1.30 -16.56 9.46
N GLY A 232 -1.87 -16.12 8.35
CA GLY A 232 -1.17 -15.34 7.31
C GLY A 232 -0.73 -13.96 7.82
N TYR A 233 -1.55 -13.31 8.65
CA TYR A 233 -1.27 -11.98 9.22
C TYR A 233 -0.12 -11.98 10.26
N LEU A 234 0.09 -13.08 11.00
CA LEU A 234 1.10 -13.12 12.07
C LEU A 234 2.54 -13.30 11.56
N THR A 235 2.72 -13.84 10.35
CA THR A 235 4.05 -14.16 9.79
C THR A 235 4.71 -12.93 9.14
N ASP A 236 3.91 -12.02 8.57
CA ASP A 236 4.41 -10.84 7.87
C ASP A 236 4.66 -9.63 8.80
N LEU A 237 4.09 -9.64 10.01
CA LEU A 237 4.14 -8.48 10.93
C LEU A 237 5.25 -8.56 11.98
N THR A 238 5.76 -9.76 12.29
CA THR A 238 6.95 -9.90 13.16
C THR A 238 8.24 -9.43 12.50
N ALA A 239 8.30 -9.34 11.17
CA ALA A 239 9.49 -8.89 10.44
C ALA A 239 9.64 -7.36 10.33
N THR A 240 8.59 -6.59 10.61
CA THR A 240 8.51 -5.16 10.22
C THR A 240 8.44 -4.19 11.42
N ALA A 241 8.76 -4.64 12.63
CA ALA A 241 8.66 -3.80 13.84
C ALA A 241 9.95 -3.74 14.69
N GLU A 242 10.91 -4.65 14.54
CA GLU A 242 12.22 -4.50 15.20
C GLU A 242 13.15 -3.50 14.49
N GLY A 243 12.90 -3.22 13.20
CA GLY A 243 13.74 -2.35 12.38
C GLY A 243 13.71 -0.86 12.74
N LEU A 244 12.66 -0.37 13.41
CA LEU A 244 12.49 1.07 13.66
C LEU A 244 13.04 1.54 15.02
N LYS A 245 13.23 0.64 15.99
CA LYS A 245 13.82 0.98 17.31
C LYS A 245 15.34 0.74 17.37
N TYR A 246 15.89 0.08 16.36
CA TYR A 246 17.30 -0.26 16.27
C TYR A 246 18.17 0.88 15.66
N ALA A 247 17.59 1.66 14.74
CA ALA A 247 18.29 2.65 13.92
C ALA A 247 18.77 3.91 14.64
N THR A 248 18.32 4.17 15.87
CA THR A 248 18.67 5.40 16.61
C THR A 248 19.74 5.20 17.68
N THR A 249 20.16 3.96 17.95
CA THR A 249 21.14 3.68 19.02
C THR A 249 22.27 2.69 18.64
N HIS A 250 22.28 2.11 17.44
CA HIS A 250 23.27 1.07 17.06
C HIS A 250 23.84 1.26 15.64
N PRO A 251 24.89 2.08 15.46
CA PRO A 251 25.45 2.43 14.15
C PRO A 251 26.11 1.28 13.37
N ILE A 252 26.40 0.14 14.01
CA ILE A 252 27.03 -1.03 13.38
C ILE A 252 26.04 -1.89 12.59
N GLU A 253 24.73 -1.68 12.74
CA GLU A 253 23.72 -2.60 12.18
C GLU A 253 22.67 -1.92 11.30
N PHE A 254 22.81 -0.62 11.10
CA PHE A 254 22.54 -0.01 9.79
C PHE A 254 23.33 -0.70 8.66
N ALA A 255 24.53 -1.23 8.96
CA ALA A 255 25.26 -2.08 8.02
C ALA A 255 24.64 -3.48 7.81
N LYS A 256 23.73 -3.93 8.69
CA LYS A 256 22.93 -5.15 8.50
C LYS A 256 21.56 -4.88 7.85
N ALA A 257 21.01 -3.67 7.97
CA ALA A 257 19.80 -3.23 7.24
C ALA A 257 20.02 -3.05 5.73
N ALA A 258 21.27 -2.87 5.29
CA ALA A 258 21.66 -2.90 3.86
C ALA A 258 21.38 -4.26 3.16
N VAL A 259 20.96 -5.29 3.91
CA VAL A 259 20.74 -6.65 3.40
C VAL A 259 19.26 -7.06 3.47
N ASN A 260 18.31 -6.13 3.64
CA ASN A 260 16.89 -6.44 3.48
C ASN A 260 16.52 -6.54 1.97
N TRP A 261 17.08 -7.56 1.35
CA TRP A 261 16.98 -7.90 -0.06
C TRP A 261 15.55 -8.24 -0.48
N ASP A 262 14.64 -8.60 0.43
CA ASP A 262 13.29 -9.00 0.04
C ASP A 262 12.39 -7.80 -0.33
N GLU A 263 12.64 -6.59 0.20
CA GLU A 263 12.03 -5.35 -0.33
C GLU A 263 12.72 -4.87 -1.62
N TRP A 264 14.04 -4.97 -1.69
CA TRP A 264 14.84 -4.60 -2.87
C TRP A 264 14.56 -5.52 -4.08
N ARG A 265 14.26 -6.80 -3.83
CA ARG A 265 13.88 -7.83 -4.81
C ARG A 265 12.44 -7.68 -5.29
N LYS A 266 11.54 -7.27 -4.39
CA LYS A 266 10.13 -7.08 -4.73
C LYS A 266 9.89 -5.75 -5.45
N ASN A 267 10.72 -4.71 -5.23
CA ASN A 267 10.58 -3.39 -5.86
C ASN A 267 11.92 -2.60 -5.96
N PRO A 268 12.85 -2.94 -6.88
CA PRO A 268 14.13 -2.22 -7.03
C PRO A 268 13.95 -0.73 -7.45
N LEU A 269 12.84 -0.41 -8.12
CA LEU A 269 12.47 0.96 -8.52
C LEU A 269 12.05 1.86 -7.33
N ARG A 270 11.70 1.29 -6.17
CA ARG A 270 11.46 2.06 -4.93
C ARG A 270 12.76 2.46 -4.22
N ALA A 271 13.83 1.67 -4.37
CA ALA A 271 15.10 1.91 -3.71
C ALA A 271 16.07 2.83 -4.49
N GLY A 272 15.78 3.09 -5.78
CA GLY A 272 16.61 3.92 -6.66
C GLY A 272 15.89 5.09 -7.36
N GLY A 273 14.64 5.40 -7.01
CA GLY A 273 13.94 6.57 -7.52
C GLY A 273 12.79 6.28 -8.48
N MET A 274 11.62 6.02 -7.93
CA MET A 274 10.30 6.41 -8.45
C MET A 274 9.37 6.62 -7.25
N MET A 275 9.16 7.87 -6.88
CA MET A 275 8.01 8.28 -6.08
C MET A 275 6.85 8.55 -7.04
N ILE A 276 5.70 7.91 -6.76
CA ILE A 276 4.30 8.18 -7.20
C ILE A 276 3.81 7.42 -8.47
N PRO A 277 2.57 6.87 -8.55
CA PRO A 277 1.42 6.87 -7.62
C PRO A 277 0.78 5.48 -7.41
N ASP A 278 0.89 4.92 -6.21
CA ASP A 278 -0.20 4.13 -5.60
C ASP A 278 -0.46 4.59 -4.16
N LEU A 279 0.06 5.78 -3.84
CA LEU A 279 0.14 6.33 -2.50
C LEU A 279 -0.92 7.40 -2.23
N ILE A 280 -2.02 7.40 -2.98
CA ILE A 280 -3.10 8.37 -2.80
C ILE A 280 -4.48 7.74 -2.52
N ILE A 281 -4.71 6.45 -2.79
CA ILE A 281 -6.01 5.82 -2.45
C ILE A 281 -6.01 5.20 -1.04
N THR A 282 -4.87 4.73 -0.53
CA THR A 282 -4.85 3.97 0.74
C THR A 282 -4.57 4.81 1.98
N ALA A 283 -4.29 6.11 1.82
CA ALA A 283 -4.11 7.04 2.94
C ALA A 283 -5.39 7.82 3.32
N ALA A 284 -6.54 7.54 2.69
CA ALA A 284 -7.73 8.39 2.78
C ALA A 284 -8.99 7.73 3.37
N THR A 285 -8.96 6.46 3.80
CA THR A 285 -10.15 5.80 4.39
C THR A 285 -10.12 5.80 5.92
N GLY A 286 -10.87 6.74 6.53
CA GLY A 286 -11.44 6.68 7.89
C GLY A 286 -11.02 7.83 8.84
N GLY A 287 -11.65 9.01 8.82
CA GLY A 287 -12.90 9.39 9.54
C GLY A 287 -12.62 9.86 11.00
N ALA A 288 -13.03 11.01 11.55
CA ALA A 288 -14.10 11.99 11.27
C ALA A 288 -13.85 13.37 12.00
N GLY A 289 -14.59 14.44 11.60
CA GLY A 289 -14.41 15.92 11.81
C GLY A 289 -14.45 16.54 13.23
N LYS A 290 -14.32 17.87 13.46
CA LYS A 290 -14.90 19.06 12.79
C LYS A 290 -14.10 20.40 12.93
N LEU A 291 -14.42 21.30 11.98
CA LEU A 291 -14.14 22.72 11.58
C LEU A 291 -14.16 23.89 12.64
N PRO A 292 -13.64 25.14 12.35
CA PRO A 292 -14.12 26.06 11.27
C PRO A 292 -13.13 27.00 10.50
N SER A 293 -13.46 27.17 9.20
CA SER A 293 -13.44 28.32 8.25
C SER A 293 -12.34 29.42 8.23
N ALA A 294 -11.67 29.56 7.08
CA ALA A 294 -11.50 30.83 6.33
C ALA A 294 -10.97 30.61 4.89
N ILE A 295 -11.60 31.24 3.90
CA ILE A 295 -11.36 31.14 2.45
C ILE A 295 -10.43 32.25 1.98
N THR A 296 -9.44 31.94 1.11
CA THR A 296 -9.10 32.74 -0.10
C THR A 296 -8.01 32.03 -0.93
N LYS A 297 -8.25 31.93 -2.25
CA LYS A 297 -7.45 31.28 -3.34
C LYS A 297 -7.74 29.80 -3.61
N VAL A 298 -8.95 29.49 -4.10
CA VAL A 298 -9.28 28.24 -4.82
C VAL A 298 -9.89 28.58 -6.18
N ASP A 299 -9.25 29.46 -6.94
CA ASP A 299 -9.69 29.83 -8.31
C ASP A 299 -8.84 29.19 -9.41
N LYS A 300 -8.05 28.15 -9.09
CA LYS A 300 -7.21 27.45 -10.08
C LYS A 300 -7.25 25.92 -10.02
N LEU A 301 -8.21 25.34 -9.30
CA LEU A 301 -8.48 23.89 -9.29
C LEU A 301 -9.87 23.55 -9.84
N VAL A 302 -10.59 24.54 -10.38
CA VAL A 302 -11.71 24.29 -11.29
C VAL A 302 -11.08 24.16 -12.68
N PRO A 303 -11.16 22.99 -13.35
CA PRO A 303 -10.80 22.90 -14.76
C PRO A 303 -11.61 23.94 -15.52
N GLY A 304 -10.94 24.71 -16.38
CA GLY A 304 -11.64 25.66 -17.26
C GLY A 304 -12.74 24.95 -18.05
N ASP A 305 -13.82 25.68 -18.32
CA ASP A 305 -15.01 25.24 -19.07
C ASP A 305 -14.66 24.72 -20.47
N GLY A 306 -14.12 23.50 -20.55
CA GLY A 306 -14.35 22.62 -21.69
C GLY A 306 -15.71 22.00 -21.50
N LYS A 307 -16.77 22.71 -21.89
CA LYS A 307 -18.09 22.09 -22.00
C LYS A 307 -17.95 20.88 -22.94
N PRO A 308 -18.26 19.65 -22.50
CA PRO A 308 -18.68 18.63 -23.44
C PRO A 308 -19.93 19.19 -24.12
N ASP A 309 -20.08 18.99 -25.43
CA ASP A 309 -21.34 19.23 -26.11
C ASP A 309 -22.41 18.33 -25.47
N HIS A 310 -23.07 18.82 -24.43
CA HIS A 310 -24.24 18.19 -23.84
C HIS A 310 -25.40 18.38 -24.81
N HIS A 311 -25.60 17.37 -25.66
CA HIS A 311 -26.93 17.09 -26.16
C HIS A 311 -27.82 16.72 -24.96
N PRO A 312 -28.93 17.43 -24.69
CA PRO A 312 -29.72 17.25 -23.48
C PRO A 312 -30.51 15.92 -23.39
N ASP A 313 -30.28 14.97 -24.30
CA ASP A 313 -31.00 13.68 -24.38
C ASP A 313 -30.05 12.45 -24.45
N ALA A 314 -28.74 12.59 -24.19
CA ALA A 314 -27.80 11.47 -24.23
C ALA A 314 -27.64 10.80 -22.85
N ASP A 315 -27.79 9.46 -22.79
CA ASP A 315 -27.43 8.66 -21.61
C ASP A 315 -25.95 8.92 -21.27
N PRO A 316 -25.61 9.43 -20.08
CA PRO A 316 -24.21 9.67 -19.69
C PRO A 316 -23.36 8.40 -19.65
N ASN A 317 -23.98 7.22 -19.65
CA ASN A 317 -23.31 5.92 -19.72
C ASN A 317 -23.19 5.37 -21.15
N HIS A 318 -23.57 6.16 -22.17
CA HIS A 318 -23.50 5.74 -23.57
C HIS A 318 -22.33 6.39 -24.31
N HIS A 319 -21.40 5.55 -24.77
CA HIS A 319 -20.21 5.98 -25.49
C HIS A 319 -20.09 5.23 -26.83
N PRO A 320 -20.26 5.90 -27.98
CA PRO A 320 -20.34 5.24 -29.29
C PRO A 320 -19.04 4.54 -29.72
N ASP A 321 -17.91 4.89 -29.11
CA ASP A 321 -16.59 4.29 -29.35
C ASP A 321 -16.11 3.40 -28.19
N ALA A 322 -17.00 3.00 -27.28
CA ALA A 322 -16.64 2.17 -26.13
C ALA A 322 -16.08 0.81 -26.53
N ASP A 323 -14.99 0.42 -25.86
CA ASP A 323 -14.36 -0.89 -26.03
C ASP A 323 -13.84 -1.40 -24.68
N PRO A 324 -14.53 -2.38 -24.05
CA PRO A 324 -14.11 -2.97 -22.79
C PRO A 324 -12.72 -3.60 -22.80
N ASP A 325 -12.14 -3.94 -23.97
CA ASP A 325 -10.79 -4.47 -24.10
C ASP A 325 -9.68 -3.45 -23.86
N CYS A 326 -10.05 -2.16 -23.85
CA CYS A 326 -9.14 -1.06 -23.51
C CYS A 326 -9.01 -0.87 -21.97
N ARG A 327 -9.77 -1.61 -21.15
CA ARG A 327 -9.67 -1.55 -19.68
C ARG A 327 -8.36 -2.15 -19.21
N GLY A 328 -7.57 -1.35 -18.50
CA GLY A 328 -6.39 -1.85 -17.78
C GLY A 328 -6.79 -2.67 -16.55
N GLN A 329 -5.83 -3.39 -15.97
CA GLN A 329 -6.03 -4.24 -14.80
C GLN A 329 -6.72 -3.52 -13.62
N ASP A 330 -6.35 -2.26 -13.35
CA ASP A 330 -6.90 -1.45 -12.25
C ASP A 330 -8.35 -0.97 -12.49
N SER A 331 -8.83 -1.12 -13.73
CA SER A 331 -10.16 -0.72 -14.19
C SER A 331 -11.13 -1.92 -14.30
N CYS A 332 -10.62 -3.15 -14.18
CA CYS A 332 -11.44 -4.35 -14.08
C CYS A 332 -11.95 -4.53 -12.65
N GLY A 333 -13.28 -4.62 -12.49
CA GLY A 333 -13.90 -5.02 -11.23
C GLY A 333 -13.82 -6.53 -11.07
N LEU A 334 -12.70 -7.07 -10.59
CA LEU A 334 -12.53 -8.51 -10.39
C LEU A 334 -13.14 -8.95 -9.05
N ALA A 335 -13.94 -10.02 -9.07
CA ALA A 335 -14.41 -10.69 -7.86
C ALA A 335 -14.49 -12.22 -8.06
N GLY A 336 -14.50 -12.98 -6.96
CA GLY A 336 -14.35 -14.45 -7.01
C GLY A 336 -12.91 -14.91 -7.32
N GLU A 337 -12.74 -16.18 -7.73
CA GLU A 337 -11.50 -16.69 -8.36
C GLU A 337 -11.46 -16.21 -9.82
N PRO A 338 -10.60 -15.25 -10.17
CA PRO A 338 -11.07 -13.92 -10.52
C PRO A 338 -11.88 -13.89 -11.82
N VAL A 339 -13.14 -13.47 -11.69
CA VAL A 339 -14.05 -13.17 -12.80
C VAL A 339 -14.18 -11.65 -12.91
N ASP A 340 -14.16 -11.11 -14.14
CA ASP A 340 -14.47 -9.70 -14.40
C ASP A 340 -15.97 -9.48 -14.27
N MET A 341 -16.38 -8.66 -13.29
CA MET A 341 -17.80 -8.45 -12.98
C MET A 341 -18.55 -7.70 -14.08
N ALA A 342 -17.87 -7.03 -15.02
CA ALA A 342 -18.56 -6.39 -16.14
C ALA A 342 -18.73 -7.34 -17.33
N THR A 343 -17.70 -8.11 -17.67
CA THR A 343 -17.70 -8.95 -18.89
C THR A 343 -18.02 -10.41 -18.63
N GLY A 344 -17.90 -10.87 -17.39
CA GLY A 344 -17.99 -12.27 -17.02
C GLY A 344 -16.78 -13.11 -17.43
N GLU A 345 -15.70 -12.48 -17.91
CA GLU A 345 -14.49 -13.22 -18.26
C GLU A 345 -13.86 -13.84 -17.01
N MET A 346 -13.61 -15.15 -17.04
CA MET A 346 -12.63 -15.74 -16.12
C MET A 346 -11.23 -15.30 -16.55
N VAL A 347 -10.47 -14.82 -15.58
CA VAL A 347 -9.12 -14.29 -15.74
C VAL A 347 -8.16 -15.08 -14.86
N LEU A 348 -6.98 -15.42 -15.38
CA LEU A 348 -5.94 -16.06 -14.58
C LEU A 348 -4.56 -15.50 -14.90
N ASP A 349 -3.95 -14.79 -13.95
CA ASP A 349 -2.59 -14.26 -14.05
C ASP A 349 -1.56 -15.30 -13.60
N GLN A 350 -0.48 -15.48 -14.38
CA GLN A 350 0.64 -16.35 -14.07
C GLN A 350 1.97 -15.64 -14.36
N THR A 351 2.93 -15.75 -13.44
CA THR A 351 4.30 -15.28 -13.66
C THR A 351 5.24 -16.47 -13.72
N ASP A 352 5.83 -16.71 -14.89
CA ASP A 352 6.66 -17.88 -15.13
C ASP A 352 8.12 -17.62 -14.75
N VAL A 353 8.63 -16.40 -14.96
CA VAL A 353 10.02 -16.01 -14.66
C VAL A 353 10.07 -14.58 -14.13
N THR A 354 10.80 -14.39 -13.03
CA THR A 354 11.18 -13.06 -12.51
C THR A 354 12.66 -13.05 -12.13
N LEU A 355 13.44 -12.20 -12.80
CA LEU A 355 14.84 -11.96 -12.50
C LEU A 355 15.05 -10.48 -12.12
N PRO A 356 15.71 -10.19 -10.98
CA PRO A 356 15.84 -8.83 -10.47
C PRO A 356 16.85 -8.02 -11.30
N GLY A 357 16.56 -6.73 -11.48
CA GLY A 357 17.48 -5.78 -12.09
C GLY A 357 16.93 -4.35 -12.00
N ALA A 358 17.72 -3.37 -12.41
CA ALA A 358 17.26 -1.99 -12.60
C ALA A 358 16.05 -1.94 -13.56
N LEU A 359 16.10 -2.74 -14.63
CA LEU A 359 14.96 -3.16 -15.43
C LEU A 359 14.70 -4.66 -15.17
N PRO A 360 13.73 -5.06 -14.33
CA PRO A 360 13.48 -6.47 -14.06
C PRO A 360 13.07 -7.25 -15.33
N LEU A 361 13.64 -8.45 -15.54
CA LEU A 361 13.18 -9.37 -16.57
C LEU A 361 12.01 -10.19 -16.02
N VAL A 362 10.82 -9.98 -16.57
CA VAL A 362 9.59 -10.67 -16.17
C VAL A 362 8.93 -11.31 -17.39
N LEU A 363 8.77 -12.63 -17.36
CA LEU A 363 7.95 -13.37 -18.30
C LEU A 363 6.68 -13.81 -17.58
N ARG A 364 5.54 -13.35 -18.08
CA ARG A 364 4.22 -13.57 -17.50
C ARG A 364 3.20 -13.90 -18.59
N ARG A 365 2.09 -14.48 -18.16
CA ARG A 365 0.95 -14.86 -18.99
C ARG A 365 -0.35 -14.55 -18.27
N ARG A 366 -1.39 -14.29 -19.05
CA ARG A 366 -2.74 -14.09 -18.53
C ARG A 366 -3.73 -14.83 -19.43
N HIS A 367 -4.50 -15.73 -18.84
CA HIS A 367 -5.67 -16.27 -19.51
C HIS A 367 -6.81 -15.26 -19.40
N ARG A 368 -7.53 -15.04 -20.50
CA ARG A 368 -8.78 -14.27 -20.53
C ARG A 368 -9.77 -15.01 -21.42
N THR A 369 -10.97 -15.24 -20.90
CA THR A 369 -11.96 -16.12 -21.55
C THR A 369 -12.38 -15.63 -22.94
N HIS A 370 -12.43 -14.32 -23.22
CA HIS A 370 -12.76 -13.77 -24.53
C HIS A 370 -11.54 -13.37 -25.37
N PHE A 371 -10.33 -13.39 -24.81
CA PHE A 371 -9.11 -13.13 -25.57
C PHE A 371 -8.84 -14.25 -26.57
N THR A 372 -8.44 -13.87 -27.79
CA THR A 372 -8.22 -14.80 -28.92
C THR A 372 -6.93 -14.51 -29.71
N ALA A 373 -6.11 -13.58 -29.24
CA ALA A 373 -4.87 -13.19 -29.91
C ALA A 373 -3.63 -13.89 -29.34
N GLY A 374 -3.79 -14.97 -28.57
CA GLY A 374 -2.68 -15.78 -28.06
C GLY A 374 -2.05 -16.63 -29.15
N ARG A 375 -0.74 -16.90 -29.04
CA ARG A 375 -0.02 -17.82 -29.94
C ARG A 375 0.81 -18.83 -29.18
N TRP A 376 1.68 -18.35 -28.30
CA TRP A 376 2.78 -19.18 -27.79
C TRP A 376 2.35 -20.16 -26.69
N PHE A 377 1.23 -19.87 -26.02
CA PHE A 377 0.71 -20.64 -24.89
C PHE A 377 -0.74 -21.11 -25.10
N GLY A 378 -1.24 -21.06 -26.33
CA GLY A 378 -2.64 -21.29 -26.67
C GLY A 378 -3.40 -20.00 -26.99
N GLU A 379 -4.58 -20.14 -27.60
CA GLU A 379 -5.34 -19.03 -28.20
C GLU A 379 -5.78 -17.97 -27.17
N ARG A 380 -6.16 -18.41 -25.97
CA ARG A 380 -6.70 -17.55 -24.91
C ARG A 380 -5.68 -17.04 -23.90
N TRP A 381 -4.41 -17.27 -24.16
CA TRP A 381 -3.30 -16.81 -23.31
C TRP A 381 -2.61 -15.60 -23.93
N ALA A 382 -2.74 -14.44 -23.27
CA ALA A 382 -1.83 -13.32 -23.48
C ALA A 382 -0.52 -13.57 -22.75
N SER A 383 0.60 -13.04 -23.24
CA SER A 383 1.89 -13.18 -22.57
C SER A 383 2.87 -12.06 -22.90
N THR A 384 3.96 -11.97 -22.12
CA THR A 384 5.10 -11.10 -22.46
C THR A 384 5.60 -11.37 -23.88
N LEU A 385 5.63 -12.63 -24.31
CA LEU A 385 6.11 -13.06 -25.63
C LEU A 385 5.07 -12.83 -26.75
N ASP A 386 3.79 -12.73 -26.40
CA ASP A 386 2.70 -12.47 -27.34
C ASP A 386 2.49 -10.98 -27.62
N GLN A 387 3.19 -10.08 -26.92
CA GLN A 387 3.09 -8.64 -27.15
C GLN A 387 3.44 -8.27 -28.59
N HIS A 388 2.58 -7.47 -29.21
CA HIS A 388 2.73 -7.11 -30.61
C HIS A 388 1.92 -5.86 -30.98
N LEU A 389 2.26 -5.30 -32.14
CA LEU A 389 1.39 -4.35 -32.85
C LEU A 389 0.74 -5.04 -34.06
N GLU A 390 -0.52 -4.71 -34.33
CA GLU A 390 -1.21 -5.05 -35.58
C GLU A 390 -1.52 -3.79 -36.35
N LEU A 391 -1.04 -3.72 -37.59
CA LEU A 391 -1.35 -2.60 -38.49
C LEU A 391 -2.62 -2.93 -39.27
N GLY A 392 -3.58 -2.01 -39.26
CA GLY A 392 -4.84 -2.13 -39.98
C GLY A 392 -5.24 -0.84 -40.71
N PRO A 393 -6.31 -0.90 -41.53
CA PRO A 393 -6.80 0.26 -42.27
C PRO A 393 -7.31 1.40 -41.36
N HIS A 394 -7.66 1.08 -40.11
CA HIS A 394 -8.19 2.03 -39.13
C HIS A 394 -7.15 2.48 -38.09
N GLY A 395 -5.86 2.12 -38.26
CA GLY A 395 -4.79 2.52 -37.35
C GLY A 395 -3.94 1.35 -36.85
N VAL A 396 -3.46 1.45 -35.62
CA VAL A 396 -2.56 0.47 -34.99
C VAL A 396 -3.22 -0.07 -33.72
N ARG A 397 -3.18 -1.39 -33.52
CA ARG A 397 -3.57 -2.02 -32.25
C ARG A 397 -2.34 -2.52 -31.53
N PHE A 398 -2.19 -2.18 -30.25
CA PHE A 398 -1.17 -2.73 -29.38
C PHE A 398 -1.81 -3.71 -28.41
N THR A 399 -1.33 -4.95 -28.41
CA THR A 399 -1.74 -5.95 -27.41
C THR A 399 -0.63 -6.09 -26.38
N ALA A 400 -0.94 -5.76 -25.13
CA ALA A 400 -0.03 -5.84 -24.00
C ALA A 400 0.08 -7.28 -23.44
N ALA A 401 1.01 -7.50 -22.51
CA ALA A 401 1.29 -8.83 -21.94
C ALA A 401 0.13 -9.44 -21.14
N ASP A 402 -0.81 -8.60 -20.70
CA ASP A 402 -2.05 -8.95 -19.99
C ASP A 402 -3.27 -9.02 -20.94
N GLY A 403 -3.06 -8.90 -22.25
CA GLY A 403 -4.12 -8.96 -23.24
C GLY A 403 -4.97 -7.69 -23.31
N VAL A 404 -4.58 -6.60 -22.62
CA VAL A 404 -5.17 -5.27 -22.84
C VAL A 404 -4.84 -4.81 -24.25
N VAL A 405 -5.82 -4.24 -24.95
CA VAL A 405 -5.67 -3.74 -26.31
C VAL A 405 -5.78 -2.23 -26.33
N LEU A 406 -4.73 -1.53 -26.74
CA LEU A 406 -4.75 -0.09 -26.99
C LEU A 406 -4.85 0.19 -28.49
N ARG A 407 -5.83 1.00 -28.89
CA ARG A 407 -6.07 1.37 -30.29
C ARG A 407 -5.58 2.78 -30.57
N TYR A 408 -4.82 2.95 -31.64
CA TYR A 408 -4.17 4.20 -32.03
C TYR A 408 -4.57 4.61 -33.45
N PRO A 409 -4.64 5.90 -33.77
CA PRO A 409 -4.56 6.34 -35.16
C PRO A 409 -3.19 5.95 -35.76
N MET A 410 -3.08 5.88 -37.08
CA MET A 410 -1.80 5.62 -37.74
C MET A 410 -0.89 6.86 -37.63
N PRO A 411 0.26 6.80 -36.94
CA PRO A 411 1.18 7.94 -36.86
C PRO A 411 1.90 8.19 -38.19
N GLU A 412 2.11 9.46 -38.51
CA GLU A 412 3.13 9.88 -39.48
C GLU A 412 4.53 9.51 -38.96
N ALA A 413 5.50 9.38 -39.86
CA ALA A 413 6.87 9.05 -39.46
C ALA A 413 7.44 10.14 -38.53
N GLY A 414 7.95 9.74 -37.37
CA GLY A 414 8.47 10.62 -36.32
C GLY A 414 7.40 11.28 -35.44
N ALA A 415 6.11 11.19 -35.79
CA ALA A 415 5.03 11.74 -34.99
C ALA A 415 4.66 10.81 -33.83
N SER A 416 4.29 11.41 -32.70
CA SER A 416 3.74 10.72 -31.54
C SER A 416 2.22 10.83 -31.54
N VAL A 417 1.52 9.72 -31.38
CA VAL A 417 0.06 9.68 -31.22
C VAL A 417 -0.32 8.96 -29.92
N LEU A 418 -1.48 9.28 -29.37
CA LEU A 418 -2.03 8.66 -28.16
C LEU A 418 -3.19 7.73 -28.53
N PRO A 419 -3.50 6.73 -27.68
CA PRO A 419 -4.60 5.83 -27.98
C PRO A 419 -5.94 6.54 -27.79
N PHE A 420 -6.98 6.01 -28.44
CA PHE A 420 -8.34 6.51 -28.35
C PHE A 420 -8.93 6.38 -26.93
N GLY A 421 -8.55 5.34 -26.19
CA GLY A 421 -8.99 5.07 -24.83
C GLY A 421 -7.95 4.29 -24.03
N GLY A 422 -8.16 4.21 -22.71
CA GLY A 422 -7.26 3.50 -21.78
C GLY A 422 -5.95 4.22 -21.46
N SER A 423 -4.89 3.45 -21.19
CA SER A 423 -3.59 3.98 -20.76
C SER A 423 -2.98 4.94 -21.78
N ARG A 424 -2.56 6.13 -21.34
CA ARG A 424 -2.03 7.23 -22.18
C ARG A 424 -0.58 7.00 -22.64
N TRP A 425 -0.30 5.86 -23.24
CA TRP A 425 1.04 5.48 -23.69
C TRP A 425 1.27 5.92 -25.13
N PRO A 426 2.15 6.91 -25.40
CA PRO A 426 2.41 7.36 -26.76
C PRO A 426 3.01 6.27 -27.64
N LEU A 427 2.48 6.19 -28.87
CA LEU A 427 3.00 5.40 -29.98
C LEU A 427 3.76 6.32 -30.94
N VAL A 428 5.00 5.95 -31.26
CA VAL A 428 5.83 6.65 -32.26
C VAL A 428 6.20 5.68 -33.37
N ARG A 429 6.09 6.14 -34.62
CA ARG A 429 6.60 5.40 -35.78
C ARG A 429 7.95 5.93 -36.22
N THR A 430 8.90 5.02 -36.41
CA THR A 430 10.16 5.25 -37.12
C THR A 430 10.09 4.60 -38.51
N ASP A 431 11.14 4.72 -39.32
CA ASP A 431 11.13 4.24 -40.72
C ASP A 431 10.82 2.74 -40.86
N ALA A 432 11.24 1.91 -39.90
CA ALA A 432 11.06 0.45 -39.93
C ALA A 432 10.56 -0.18 -38.62
N SER A 433 10.25 0.62 -37.60
CA SER A 433 9.83 0.13 -36.29
C SER A 433 8.85 1.08 -35.61
N PHE A 434 8.19 0.60 -34.58
CA PHE A 434 7.31 1.39 -33.73
C PHE A 434 7.78 1.29 -32.29
N THR A 435 7.53 2.34 -31.51
CA THR A 435 7.72 2.30 -30.07
C THR A 435 6.46 2.70 -29.34
N VAL A 436 6.16 1.99 -28.26
CA VAL A 436 5.15 2.38 -27.27
C VAL A 436 5.90 2.73 -26.00
N THR A 437 5.59 3.87 -25.36
CA THR A 437 6.27 4.29 -24.12
C THR A 437 5.27 4.43 -22.99
N ASP A 438 5.58 3.85 -21.83
CA ASP A 438 4.94 4.19 -20.55
C ASP A 438 5.73 5.34 -19.92
N PRO A 439 5.23 6.59 -19.97
CA PRO A 439 5.96 7.75 -19.48
C PRO A 439 6.07 7.78 -17.96
N ARG A 440 5.23 7.07 -17.21
CA ARG A 440 5.38 7.04 -15.74
C ARG A 440 6.55 6.16 -15.35
N ARG A 441 6.56 4.91 -15.84
CA ARG A 441 7.65 3.95 -15.59
C ARG A 441 8.95 4.35 -16.31
N GLY A 442 8.83 5.07 -17.43
CA GLY A 442 9.96 5.32 -18.32
C GLY A 442 10.38 4.09 -19.11
N TRP A 443 9.42 3.21 -19.40
CA TRP A 443 9.64 1.99 -20.16
C TRP A 443 9.24 2.21 -21.61
N THR A 444 10.03 1.70 -22.53
CA THR A 444 9.76 1.78 -23.96
C THR A 444 9.83 0.38 -24.57
N TRP A 445 8.72 -0.06 -25.14
CA TRP A 445 8.64 -1.25 -25.97
C TRP A 445 8.92 -0.88 -27.42
N SER A 446 9.72 -1.68 -28.12
CA SER A 446 10.01 -1.55 -29.54
C SER A 446 9.48 -2.75 -30.32
N PHE A 447 8.80 -2.48 -31.43
CA PHE A 447 8.16 -3.47 -32.30
C PHE A 447 8.66 -3.29 -33.73
N ALA A 448 8.97 -4.40 -34.40
CA ALA A 448 9.39 -4.38 -35.79
C ALA A 448 8.98 -5.67 -36.48
N SER A 449 8.84 -5.62 -37.81
CA SER A 449 8.60 -6.83 -38.60
C SER A 449 9.80 -7.77 -38.51
N LEU A 450 9.54 -9.08 -38.51
CA LEU A 450 10.59 -10.08 -38.58
C LEU A 450 11.09 -10.19 -40.04
N PRO A 451 12.41 -10.15 -40.28
CA PRO A 451 12.95 -10.37 -41.61
C PRO A 451 12.49 -11.71 -42.19
N GLY A 452 12.01 -11.70 -43.44
CA GLY A 452 11.59 -12.94 -44.12
C GLY A 452 10.21 -13.49 -43.71
N VAL A 453 9.55 -12.91 -42.72
CA VAL A 453 8.21 -13.32 -42.28
C VAL A 453 7.16 -12.30 -42.74
N ALA A 454 6.33 -12.68 -43.70
CA ALA A 454 5.23 -11.84 -44.15
C ALA A 454 4.11 -11.83 -43.09
N SER A 455 4.01 -10.75 -42.33
CA SER A 455 3.04 -10.60 -41.25
C SER A 455 2.64 -9.13 -41.07
N THR A 456 1.34 -8.87 -40.87
CA THR A 456 0.84 -7.56 -40.42
C THR A 456 1.04 -7.35 -38.91
N ARG A 457 1.41 -8.42 -38.20
CA ARG A 457 1.77 -8.44 -36.78
C ARG A 457 3.25 -8.16 -36.61
N MET A 458 3.59 -7.09 -35.90
CA MET A 458 4.95 -6.73 -35.52
C MET A 458 5.21 -7.16 -34.07
N PRO A 459 6.00 -8.22 -33.84
CA PRO A 459 6.27 -8.71 -32.50
C PRO A 459 7.19 -7.76 -31.71
N LEU A 460 7.13 -7.89 -30.38
CA LEU A 460 8.05 -7.21 -29.48
C LEU A 460 9.50 -7.59 -29.78
N ARG A 461 10.37 -6.59 -29.94
CA ARG A 461 11.81 -6.74 -30.18
C ARG A 461 12.64 -6.40 -28.96
N SER A 462 12.26 -5.37 -28.23
CA SER A 462 12.90 -5.04 -26.96
C SER A 462 12.03 -4.23 -26.03
N LEU A 463 12.35 -4.32 -24.74
CA LEU A 463 11.90 -3.42 -23.69
C LEU A 463 13.13 -2.70 -23.12
N SER A 464 13.09 -1.38 -22.97
CA SER A 464 14.17 -0.62 -22.35
C SER A 464 13.66 0.41 -21.36
N ASP A 465 14.50 0.80 -20.40
CA ASP A 465 14.25 1.95 -19.53
C ASP A 465 14.98 3.23 -20.03
N ARG A 466 14.77 4.35 -19.32
CA ARG A 466 15.43 5.64 -19.62
C ARG A 466 16.95 5.64 -19.40
N ASN A 467 17.46 4.67 -18.65
CA ASN A 467 18.88 4.55 -18.35
C ASN A 467 19.63 3.66 -19.35
N GLY A 468 18.92 3.08 -20.32
CA GLY A 468 19.48 2.21 -21.35
C GLY A 468 19.58 0.75 -20.93
N ASN A 469 19.04 0.37 -19.77
CA ASN A 469 18.86 -1.05 -19.43
C ASN A 469 17.85 -1.64 -20.41
N ARG A 470 18.14 -2.85 -20.93
CA ARG A 470 17.40 -3.38 -22.07
C ARG A 470 17.22 -4.89 -22.00
N ILE A 471 16.04 -5.33 -22.41
CA ILE A 471 15.67 -6.72 -22.64
C ILE A 471 15.38 -6.89 -24.13
N ASP A 472 16.03 -7.86 -24.76
CA ASP A 472 15.84 -8.25 -26.15
C ASP A 472 15.06 -9.55 -26.25
N TYR A 473 14.16 -9.60 -27.24
CA TYR A 473 13.37 -10.78 -27.57
C TYR A 473 13.80 -11.27 -28.95
N ARG A 474 14.39 -12.47 -29.00
CA ARG A 474 14.91 -13.09 -30.21
C ARG A 474 13.96 -14.16 -30.71
N TYR A 475 13.93 -14.29 -32.02
CA TYR A 475 13.05 -15.19 -32.75
C TYR A 475 13.90 -15.97 -33.74
N ASP A 476 13.51 -17.21 -34.03
CA ASP A 476 14.11 -18.03 -35.07
C ASP A 476 13.63 -17.62 -36.47
N ASP A 477 14.10 -18.33 -37.49
CA ASP A 477 13.77 -18.07 -38.90
C ASP A 477 12.28 -18.34 -39.22
N ALA A 478 11.59 -19.12 -38.39
CA ALA A 478 10.14 -19.35 -38.49
C ALA A 478 9.32 -18.28 -37.74
N GLY A 479 9.99 -17.37 -37.04
CA GLY A 479 9.38 -16.31 -36.25
C GLY A 479 8.85 -16.76 -34.89
N VAL A 480 9.36 -17.87 -34.35
CA VAL A 480 9.04 -18.37 -33.01
C VAL A 480 10.06 -17.80 -31.99
N PRO A 481 9.63 -17.29 -30.82
CA PRO A 481 10.55 -16.84 -29.78
C PRO A 481 11.52 -17.95 -29.37
N CYS A 482 12.81 -17.64 -29.31
CA CYS A 482 13.86 -18.63 -29.02
C CYS A 482 14.79 -18.21 -27.86
N GLU A 483 14.95 -16.91 -27.61
CA GLU A 483 15.79 -16.42 -26.51
C GLU A 483 15.36 -15.03 -26.04
N VAL A 484 15.44 -14.79 -24.74
CA VAL A 484 15.29 -13.46 -24.12
C VAL A 484 16.61 -13.10 -23.42
N THR A 485 17.21 -11.96 -23.79
CA THR A 485 18.50 -11.51 -23.20
C THR A 485 18.36 -10.17 -22.51
N HIS A 486 19.02 -9.99 -21.37
CA HIS A 486 19.00 -8.77 -20.56
C HIS A 486 20.41 -8.17 -20.48
N THR A 487 20.54 -6.83 -20.57
CA THR A 487 21.84 -6.14 -20.52
C THR A 487 22.65 -6.40 -19.25
N GLY A 488 21.97 -6.74 -18.16
CA GLY A 488 22.57 -7.21 -16.91
C GLY A 488 23.09 -8.65 -16.90
N GLY A 489 23.06 -9.36 -18.02
CA GLY A 489 23.70 -10.67 -18.19
C GLY A 489 22.75 -11.88 -18.19
N TYR A 490 21.46 -11.70 -17.90
CA TYR A 490 20.50 -12.81 -17.94
C TYR A 490 20.21 -13.24 -19.38
N ARG A 491 20.12 -14.56 -19.59
CA ARG A 491 19.73 -15.18 -20.85
C ARG A 491 18.75 -16.31 -20.58
N ILE A 492 17.55 -16.21 -21.12
CA ILE A 492 16.51 -17.24 -21.02
C ILE A 492 16.35 -17.88 -22.38
N ALA A 493 16.61 -19.19 -22.49
CA ALA A 493 16.19 -19.96 -23.64
C ALA A 493 14.69 -20.19 -23.59
N VAL A 494 14.04 -20.05 -24.75
CA VAL A 494 12.64 -20.36 -24.96
C VAL A 494 12.58 -21.61 -25.83
N ASP A 495 12.30 -22.76 -25.20
CA ASP A 495 12.19 -24.03 -25.90
C ASP A 495 10.79 -24.14 -26.51
N SER A 496 10.68 -24.53 -27.78
CA SER A 496 9.40 -24.63 -28.49
C SER A 496 9.30 -25.88 -29.36
N VAL A 497 8.06 -26.37 -29.54
CA VAL A 497 7.72 -27.48 -30.42
C VAL A 497 6.46 -27.11 -31.18
N ALA A 498 6.46 -27.26 -32.51
CA ALA A 498 5.34 -26.90 -33.38
C ALA A 498 4.79 -25.47 -33.18
N GLY A 499 5.66 -24.53 -32.76
CA GLY A 499 5.29 -23.14 -32.49
C GLY A 499 4.75 -22.86 -31.09
N LEU A 500 4.57 -23.87 -30.23
CA LEU A 500 4.17 -23.70 -28.82
C LEU A 500 5.38 -23.71 -27.90
N VAL A 501 5.40 -22.86 -26.87
CA VAL A 501 6.50 -22.76 -25.90
C VAL A 501 6.41 -23.89 -24.89
N THR A 502 7.38 -24.81 -24.90
CA THR A 502 7.39 -26.01 -24.05
C THR A 502 8.26 -25.87 -22.80
N GLY A 503 9.11 -24.85 -22.73
CA GLY A 503 9.91 -24.60 -21.53
C GLY A 503 10.74 -23.33 -21.56
N LEU A 504 11.14 -22.90 -20.37
CA LEU A 504 12.04 -21.77 -20.15
C LEU A 504 13.24 -22.24 -19.33
N ARG A 505 14.45 -21.87 -19.75
CA ARG A 505 15.69 -22.25 -19.07
C ARG A 505 16.61 -21.04 -18.92
N LEU A 506 17.20 -20.86 -17.73
CA LEU A 506 18.24 -19.86 -17.51
C LEU A 506 19.57 -20.41 -18.03
N LEU A 507 20.13 -19.78 -19.07
CA LEU A 507 21.42 -20.14 -19.66
C LEU A 507 22.58 -19.56 -18.85
N GLY A 508 23.75 -20.21 -18.91
CA GLY A 508 24.96 -19.76 -18.19
C GLY A 508 24.85 -19.93 -16.68
N ALA A 509 23.96 -20.83 -16.24
CA ALA A 509 23.73 -21.18 -14.84
C ALA A 509 24.01 -22.65 -14.63
N ASP A 510 24.86 -22.95 -13.64
CA ASP A 510 25.17 -24.31 -13.24
C ASP A 510 23.93 -25.01 -12.65
N PRO A 511 23.52 -26.19 -13.15
CA PRO A 511 22.29 -26.87 -12.72
C PRO A 511 22.26 -27.27 -11.25
N GLU A 512 23.42 -27.49 -10.62
CA GLU A 512 23.50 -27.99 -9.23
C GLU A 512 23.67 -26.85 -8.23
N THR A 513 24.48 -25.86 -8.57
CA THR A 513 24.87 -24.77 -7.67
C THR A 513 24.13 -23.46 -7.94
N HIS A 514 23.47 -23.33 -9.10
CA HIS A 514 22.84 -22.13 -9.62
C HIS A 514 23.79 -20.93 -9.82
N LEU A 515 25.10 -21.13 -9.71
CA LEU A 515 26.12 -20.10 -9.93
C LEU A 515 26.30 -19.81 -11.43
N CYS A 516 26.84 -18.64 -11.75
CA CYS A 516 27.23 -18.32 -13.11
C CYS A 516 28.35 -19.26 -13.57
N THR A 517 28.31 -19.68 -14.84
CA THR A 517 29.33 -20.54 -15.45
C THR A 517 29.58 -20.13 -16.90
N ASP A 518 30.83 -20.31 -17.35
CA ASP A 518 31.25 -20.06 -18.73
C ASP A 518 30.93 -21.24 -19.66
N ASP A 519 30.44 -22.37 -19.13
CA ASP A 519 29.98 -23.50 -19.94
C ASP A 519 28.71 -23.10 -20.73
N PRO A 520 28.78 -22.99 -22.07
CA PRO A 520 27.64 -22.55 -22.87
C PRO A 520 26.49 -23.58 -22.91
N SER A 521 26.74 -24.82 -22.50
CA SER A 521 25.72 -25.87 -22.43
C SER A 521 24.99 -25.89 -21.08
N ALA A 522 25.55 -25.27 -20.04
CA ALA A 522 24.97 -25.23 -18.72
C ALA A 522 23.72 -24.34 -18.69
N SER A 523 22.63 -24.91 -18.17
CA SER A 523 21.37 -24.19 -17.97
C SER A 523 20.53 -24.79 -16.86
N VAL A 524 19.74 -23.96 -16.18
CA VAL A 524 18.78 -24.39 -15.16
C VAL A 524 17.37 -24.36 -15.76
N PRO A 525 16.65 -25.49 -15.81
CA PRO A 525 15.23 -25.51 -16.14
C PRO A 525 14.43 -24.72 -15.13
N LEU A 526 13.65 -23.74 -15.60
CA LEU A 526 12.82 -22.89 -14.75
C LEU A 526 11.41 -23.44 -14.65
N ILE A 527 10.82 -23.73 -15.82
CA ILE A 527 9.44 -24.16 -15.96
C ILE A 527 9.28 -24.91 -17.30
N ARG A 528 8.35 -25.85 -17.35
CA ARG A 528 7.96 -26.60 -18.55
C ARG A 528 6.46 -26.58 -18.73
N PHE A 529 6.03 -26.64 -19.99
CA PHE A 529 4.65 -26.53 -20.42
C PHE A 529 4.27 -27.74 -21.27
N GLY A 530 3.12 -28.33 -20.98
CA GLY A 530 2.51 -29.41 -21.74
C GLY A 530 1.18 -28.97 -22.36
N TYR A 531 0.83 -29.56 -23.50
CA TYR A 531 -0.34 -29.19 -24.28
C TYR A 531 -1.09 -30.44 -24.72
N ASP A 532 -2.39 -30.29 -24.99
CA ASP A 532 -3.17 -31.29 -25.69
C ASP A 532 -3.05 -31.15 -27.23
N ASP A 533 -3.76 -32.03 -27.95
CA ASP A 533 -3.75 -32.05 -29.42
C ASP A 533 -4.43 -30.80 -30.04
N SER A 534 -5.22 -30.06 -29.27
CA SER A 534 -5.85 -28.80 -29.67
C SER A 534 -4.95 -27.59 -29.49
N GLY A 535 -3.79 -27.76 -28.81
CA GLY A 535 -2.87 -26.69 -28.48
C GLY A 535 -3.22 -25.93 -27.20
N ASP A 536 -4.11 -26.46 -26.38
CA ASP A 536 -4.45 -25.88 -25.09
C ASP A 536 -3.40 -26.26 -24.04
N LEU A 537 -3.00 -25.30 -23.20
CA LEU A 537 -1.96 -25.51 -22.20
C LEU A 537 -2.51 -26.33 -21.02
N THR A 538 -2.17 -27.61 -20.94
CA THR A 538 -2.70 -28.53 -19.92
C THR A 538 -1.83 -28.67 -18.69
N ASP A 539 -0.51 -28.58 -18.81
CA ASP A 539 0.42 -28.91 -17.73
C ASP A 539 1.49 -27.85 -17.54
N ILE A 540 1.75 -27.46 -16.30
CA ILE A 540 2.82 -26.53 -15.92
C ILE A 540 3.69 -27.18 -14.85
N THR A 541 4.93 -27.52 -15.19
CA THR A 541 5.85 -28.21 -14.29
C THR A 541 7.01 -27.30 -13.88
N ASN A 542 7.16 -27.05 -12.58
CA ASN A 542 8.30 -26.31 -11.99
C ASN A 542 9.42 -27.28 -11.55
N SER A 543 10.39 -26.81 -10.75
CA SER A 543 11.52 -27.66 -10.33
C SER A 543 11.12 -28.84 -9.43
N SER A 544 9.89 -28.85 -8.87
CA SER A 544 9.37 -30.00 -8.11
C SER A 544 9.10 -31.23 -8.96
N GLY A 545 8.99 -31.07 -10.29
CA GLY A 545 8.63 -32.14 -11.22
C GLY A 545 7.14 -32.52 -11.22
N ARG A 546 6.30 -31.85 -10.40
CA ARG A 546 4.84 -32.04 -10.39
C ARG A 546 4.15 -30.97 -11.25
N PRO A 547 3.15 -31.34 -12.06
CA PRO A 547 2.41 -30.39 -12.88
C PRO A 547 1.27 -29.74 -12.07
N LEU A 548 1.10 -28.42 -12.25
CA LEU A 548 -0.22 -27.78 -12.12
C LEU A 548 -0.96 -28.05 -13.42
N ARG A 549 -2.23 -28.45 -13.33
CA ARG A 549 -3.02 -28.89 -14.48
C ARG A 549 -4.18 -27.96 -14.77
N TYR A 550 -4.48 -27.77 -16.05
CA TYR A 550 -5.68 -27.11 -16.54
C TYR A 550 -6.51 -28.08 -17.37
N THR A 551 -7.83 -27.92 -17.33
CA THR A 551 -8.76 -28.54 -18.28
C THR A 551 -9.47 -27.46 -19.08
N TYR A 552 -9.90 -27.81 -20.29
CA TYR A 552 -10.54 -26.88 -21.23
C TYR A 552 -11.81 -27.48 -21.81
N ASP A 553 -12.71 -26.60 -22.22
CA ASP A 553 -13.82 -26.95 -23.10
C ASP A 553 -13.45 -26.82 -24.59
N PRO A 554 -14.33 -27.25 -25.52
CA PRO A 554 -14.07 -27.13 -26.96
C PRO A 554 -13.95 -25.70 -27.51
N GLN A 555 -14.20 -24.67 -26.69
CA GLN A 555 -13.99 -23.27 -27.04
C GLN A 555 -12.66 -22.73 -26.48
N HIS A 556 -11.76 -23.60 -26.01
CA HIS A 556 -10.46 -23.26 -25.45
C HIS A 556 -10.56 -22.43 -24.17
N ARG A 557 -11.67 -22.51 -23.43
CA ARG A 557 -11.86 -21.83 -22.14
C ARG A 557 -11.47 -22.79 -21.01
N ILE A 558 -10.68 -22.34 -20.05
CA ILE A 558 -10.28 -23.15 -18.89
C ILE A 558 -11.52 -23.52 -18.05
N THR A 559 -11.81 -24.80 -17.91
CA THR A 559 -12.91 -25.32 -17.08
C THR A 559 -12.48 -25.74 -15.68
N SER A 560 -11.18 -25.96 -15.46
CA SER A 560 -10.66 -26.25 -14.13
C SER A 560 -9.17 -25.99 -14.03
N TRP A 561 -8.70 -25.81 -12.80
CA TRP A 561 -7.29 -25.98 -12.46
C TRP A 561 -7.10 -26.95 -11.29
N THR A 562 -5.94 -27.60 -11.25
CA THR A 562 -5.51 -28.44 -10.12
C THR A 562 -4.06 -28.11 -9.80
N ASP A 563 -3.78 -27.66 -8.58
CA ASP A 563 -2.43 -27.34 -8.13
C ASP A 563 -1.59 -28.61 -7.92
N ARG A 564 -0.29 -28.44 -7.59
CA ARG A 564 0.63 -29.57 -7.40
C ARG A 564 0.46 -30.29 -6.06
N ASN A 565 -0.42 -29.79 -5.21
CA ASN A 565 -0.86 -30.37 -3.95
C ASN A 565 -2.23 -31.07 -4.07
N ASP A 566 -2.77 -31.19 -5.28
CA ASP A 566 -4.06 -31.79 -5.63
C ASP A 566 -5.30 -30.99 -5.16
N THR A 567 -5.14 -29.72 -4.80
CA THR A 567 -6.25 -28.77 -4.62
C THR A 567 -6.77 -28.36 -5.99
N TRP A 568 -8.08 -28.24 -6.16
CA TRP A 568 -8.68 -27.91 -7.44
C TRP A 568 -9.80 -26.88 -7.34
N TYR A 569 -10.06 -26.25 -8.48
CA TYR A 569 -11.18 -25.33 -8.70
C TYR A 569 -11.75 -25.51 -10.11
N GLN A 570 -13.04 -25.31 -10.27
CA GLN A 570 -13.79 -25.51 -11.51
C GLN A 570 -14.60 -24.27 -11.89
N TYR A 571 -14.93 -24.17 -13.18
CA TYR A 571 -15.70 -23.09 -13.78
C TYR A 571 -16.76 -23.64 -14.74
N GLU A 572 -17.94 -23.04 -14.73
CA GLU A 572 -18.98 -23.21 -15.73
C GLU A 572 -19.25 -21.90 -16.46
N TYR A 573 -19.56 -22.00 -17.75
CA TYR A 573 -19.78 -20.86 -18.62
C TYR A 573 -21.13 -20.94 -19.31
N ASP A 574 -21.73 -19.78 -19.57
CA ASP A 574 -22.87 -19.67 -20.47
C ASP A 574 -22.46 -19.71 -21.97
N GLU A 575 -23.45 -19.62 -22.86
CA GLU A 575 -23.25 -19.61 -24.32
C GLU A 575 -22.46 -18.39 -24.82
N ALA A 576 -22.42 -17.30 -24.05
CA ALA A 576 -21.64 -16.10 -24.36
C ALA A 576 -20.20 -16.18 -23.80
N GLY A 577 -19.85 -17.26 -23.08
CA GLY A 577 -18.53 -17.41 -22.46
C GLY A 577 -18.32 -16.58 -21.21
N ARG A 578 -19.41 -16.25 -20.50
CA ARG A 578 -19.34 -15.63 -19.18
C ARG A 578 -19.35 -16.73 -18.12
N CYS A 579 -18.48 -16.61 -17.12
CA CYS A 579 -18.40 -17.56 -16.01
C CYS A 579 -19.64 -17.43 -15.13
N VAL A 580 -20.50 -18.45 -15.09
CA VAL A 580 -21.75 -18.42 -14.30
C VAL A 580 -21.63 -19.11 -12.95
N HIS A 581 -20.63 -19.98 -12.79
CA HIS A 581 -20.37 -20.68 -11.53
C HIS A 581 -18.87 -21.00 -11.43
N GLY A 582 -18.30 -20.83 -10.24
CA GLY A 582 -16.97 -21.31 -9.91
C GLY A 582 -16.95 -21.91 -8.51
N TRP A 583 -16.29 -23.05 -8.33
CA TRP A 583 -16.24 -23.73 -7.03
C TRP A 583 -14.95 -24.51 -6.83
N GLY A 584 -14.52 -24.60 -5.56
CA GLY A 584 -13.36 -25.36 -5.14
C GLY A 584 -13.70 -26.65 -4.42
N SER A 585 -12.66 -27.34 -3.97
CA SER A 585 -12.77 -28.51 -3.10
C SER A 585 -13.62 -28.21 -1.85
N ASP A 586 -14.53 -29.11 -1.50
CA ASP A 586 -15.40 -29.04 -0.32
C ASP A 586 -16.34 -27.80 -0.28
N GLY A 587 -16.70 -27.23 -1.45
CA GLY A 587 -17.57 -26.05 -1.54
C GLY A 587 -16.90 -24.74 -1.11
N ILE A 588 -15.59 -24.78 -0.88
CA ILE A 588 -14.80 -23.59 -0.59
C ILE A 588 -14.80 -22.68 -1.82
N MET A 589 -15.07 -21.40 -1.60
CA MET A 589 -15.10 -20.38 -2.64
C MET A 589 -16.08 -20.72 -3.77
N ASP A 590 -17.21 -21.34 -3.46
CA ASP A 590 -18.36 -21.43 -4.36
C ASP A 590 -18.88 -20.01 -4.66
N ASN A 591 -19.02 -19.66 -5.94
CA ASN A 591 -19.54 -18.38 -6.38
C ASN A 591 -20.43 -18.56 -7.61
N THR A 592 -21.63 -18.02 -7.59
CA THR A 592 -22.51 -17.95 -8.76
C THR A 592 -22.67 -16.52 -9.26
N PHE A 593 -22.83 -16.35 -10.57
CA PHE A 593 -22.92 -15.06 -11.23
C PHE A 593 -24.16 -14.99 -12.13
N ASP A 594 -24.95 -13.94 -11.95
CA ASP A 594 -26.12 -13.61 -12.75
C ASP A 594 -25.87 -12.28 -13.47
N TYR A 595 -26.07 -12.25 -14.79
CA TYR A 595 -25.72 -11.14 -15.66
C TYR A 595 -26.94 -10.53 -16.33
N ASP A 596 -27.42 -9.39 -15.83
CA ASP A 596 -28.46 -8.61 -16.49
C ASP A 596 -27.83 -7.62 -17.48
N THR A 597 -27.85 -7.99 -18.76
CA THR A 597 -27.29 -7.16 -19.84
C THR A 597 -28.16 -5.97 -20.22
N VAL A 598 -29.44 -5.96 -19.83
CA VAL A 598 -30.35 -4.84 -20.11
C VAL A 598 -30.09 -3.70 -19.13
N THR A 599 -29.91 -4.04 -17.86
CA THR A 599 -29.61 -3.06 -16.81
C THR A 599 -28.12 -2.86 -16.56
N ARG A 600 -27.24 -3.66 -17.20
CA ARG A 600 -25.78 -3.66 -16.99
C ARG A 600 -25.42 -3.93 -15.53
N VAL A 601 -26.11 -4.90 -14.91
CA VAL A 601 -25.90 -5.29 -13.52
C VAL A 601 -25.47 -6.75 -13.45
N THR A 602 -24.39 -7.01 -12.73
CA THR A 602 -23.93 -8.36 -12.40
C THR A 602 -24.17 -8.61 -10.92
N ARG A 603 -24.80 -9.73 -10.60
CA ARG A 603 -25.04 -10.18 -9.23
C ARG A 603 -24.17 -11.39 -8.93
N MET A 604 -23.35 -11.29 -7.90
CA MET A 604 -22.50 -12.37 -7.42
C MET A 604 -23.04 -12.89 -6.09
N THR A 605 -23.20 -14.20 -5.97
CA THR A 605 -23.54 -14.86 -4.70
C THR A 605 -22.38 -15.74 -4.28
N ASP A 606 -21.84 -15.53 -3.08
CA ASP A 606 -20.73 -16.34 -2.55
C ASP A 606 -21.22 -17.58 -1.78
N ALA A 607 -20.27 -18.40 -1.32
CA ALA A 607 -20.54 -19.65 -0.61
C ALA A 607 -21.28 -19.49 0.73
N LEU A 608 -21.45 -18.26 1.22
CA LEU A 608 -22.22 -17.93 2.42
C LEU A 608 -23.60 -17.33 2.07
N ASP A 609 -24.03 -17.47 0.83
CA ASP A 609 -25.24 -16.85 0.24
C ASP A 609 -25.22 -15.31 0.30
N ALA A 610 -24.05 -14.69 0.50
CA ALA A 610 -23.94 -13.25 0.55
C ALA A 610 -23.90 -12.69 -0.89
N VAL A 611 -24.77 -11.71 -1.15
CA VAL A 611 -24.97 -11.15 -2.48
C VAL A 611 -24.26 -9.81 -2.62
N ARG A 612 -23.48 -9.65 -3.69
CA ARG A 612 -22.96 -8.36 -4.15
C ARG A 612 -23.53 -8.02 -5.52
N GLU A 613 -23.80 -6.75 -5.76
CA GLU A 613 -24.25 -6.25 -7.07
C GLU A 613 -23.25 -5.25 -7.64
N PHE A 614 -22.98 -5.35 -8.93
CA PHE A 614 -22.02 -4.54 -9.67
C PHE A 614 -22.71 -3.93 -10.89
N GLU A 615 -22.90 -2.61 -10.89
CA GLU A 615 -23.41 -1.87 -12.05
C GLU A 615 -22.24 -1.30 -12.85
N HIS A 616 -22.31 -1.39 -14.18
CA HIS A 616 -21.26 -0.92 -15.07
C HIS A 616 -21.77 -0.05 -16.22
N ASP A 617 -20.88 0.77 -16.78
CA ASP A 617 -21.14 1.59 -17.97
C ASP A 617 -20.85 0.83 -19.29
N ASP A 618 -21.00 1.49 -20.44
CA ASP A 618 -20.73 0.88 -21.76
C ASP A 618 -19.25 0.52 -21.98
N TRP A 619 -18.32 1.10 -21.21
CA TRP A 619 -16.91 0.70 -21.22
C TRP A 619 -16.65 -0.53 -20.35
N GLY A 620 -17.65 -1.01 -19.60
CA GLY A 620 -17.50 -2.08 -18.61
C GLY A 620 -16.79 -1.60 -17.34
N LEU A 621 -16.79 -0.30 -17.04
CA LEU A 621 -16.25 0.24 -15.79
C LEU A 621 -17.32 0.15 -14.70
N ILE A 622 -16.95 -0.35 -13.52
CA ILE A 622 -17.88 -0.43 -12.39
C ILE A 622 -18.19 0.99 -11.89
N VAL A 623 -19.45 1.39 -11.99
CA VAL A 623 -19.95 2.71 -11.53
C VAL A 623 -20.65 2.62 -10.17
N ARG A 624 -21.18 1.44 -9.81
CA ARG A 624 -21.75 1.17 -8.49
C ARG A 624 -21.45 -0.26 -8.05
N GLU A 625 -21.06 -0.41 -6.79
CA GLU A 625 -20.98 -1.70 -6.09
C GLU A 625 -21.87 -1.65 -4.85
N THR A 626 -22.74 -2.64 -4.68
CA THR A 626 -23.60 -2.80 -3.50
C THR A 626 -23.14 -4.03 -2.72
N ASP A 627 -22.74 -3.83 -1.47
CA ASP A 627 -22.32 -4.90 -0.57
C ASP A 627 -23.51 -5.72 -0.02
N PRO A 628 -23.27 -6.87 0.64
CA PRO A 628 -24.35 -7.71 1.17
C PRO A 628 -25.20 -7.07 2.28
N LEU A 629 -24.74 -5.95 2.85
CA LEU A 629 -25.46 -5.17 3.87
C LEU A 629 -26.24 -4.01 3.24
N GLY A 630 -26.20 -3.86 1.92
CA GLY A 630 -26.83 -2.76 1.17
C GLY A 630 -26.00 -1.47 1.12
N GLY A 631 -24.74 -1.51 1.57
CA GLY A 631 -23.83 -0.39 1.45
C GLY A 631 -23.41 -0.15 0.01
N GLU A 632 -23.53 1.08 -0.50
CA GLU A 632 -23.21 1.43 -1.88
C GLU A 632 -21.88 2.17 -2.00
N THR A 633 -20.96 1.66 -2.81
CA THR A 633 -19.80 2.42 -3.30
C THR A 633 -20.07 2.89 -4.71
N ARG A 634 -19.85 4.18 -5.01
CA ARG A 634 -20.03 4.75 -6.35
C ARG A 634 -18.69 5.25 -6.90
N THR A 635 -18.40 4.97 -8.16
CA THR A 635 -17.17 5.42 -8.82
C THR A 635 -17.50 6.21 -10.07
N GLU A 636 -16.92 7.41 -10.17
CA GLU A 636 -16.95 8.24 -11.38
C GLU A 636 -15.65 8.03 -12.16
N TRP A 637 -15.75 7.95 -13.49
CA TRP A 637 -14.63 7.74 -14.40
C TRP A 637 -14.55 8.85 -15.43
N ASP A 638 -13.35 9.12 -15.97
CA ASP A 638 -13.19 9.96 -17.15
C ASP A 638 -13.14 9.14 -18.45
N ALA A 639 -13.12 9.85 -19.59
CA ALA A 639 -13.07 9.26 -20.92
C ALA A 639 -11.80 8.43 -21.22
N TYR A 640 -10.85 8.36 -20.29
CA TYR A 640 -9.62 7.57 -20.40
C TYR A 640 -9.57 6.44 -19.36
N ASN A 641 -10.73 6.07 -18.79
CA ASN A 641 -10.90 5.00 -17.81
C ASN A 641 -10.15 5.24 -16.49
N ARG A 642 -9.96 6.51 -16.11
CA ARG A 642 -9.34 6.90 -14.83
C ARG A 642 -10.41 7.33 -13.83
N ARG A 643 -10.27 6.94 -12.56
CA ARG A 643 -11.23 7.29 -11.49
C ARG A 643 -11.16 8.78 -11.14
N THR A 644 -12.25 9.52 -11.32
CA THR A 644 -12.33 10.95 -10.97
C THR A 644 -13.01 11.18 -9.63
N ALA A 645 -13.85 10.26 -9.17
CA ALA A 645 -14.38 10.26 -7.81
C ALA A 645 -14.71 8.86 -7.31
N VAL A 646 -14.65 8.69 -5.98
CA VAL A 646 -15.16 7.51 -5.28
C VAL A 646 -15.97 7.99 -4.09
N THR A 647 -17.23 7.56 -4.01
CA THR A 647 -18.13 7.80 -2.88
C THR A 647 -18.31 6.50 -2.11
N ASP A 648 -17.98 6.51 -0.81
CA ASP A 648 -18.14 5.35 0.07
C ASP A 648 -19.62 5.13 0.49
N PRO A 649 -19.95 3.99 1.14
CA PRO A 649 -21.31 3.72 1.64
C PRO A 649 -21.87 4.71 2.66
N LEU A 650 -21.03 5.57 3.24
CA LEU A 650 -21.44 6.62 4.17
C LEU A 650 -21.68 7.96 3.46
N GLY A 651 -21.54 8.01 2.13
CA GLY A 651 -21.70 9.21 1.31
C GLY A 651 -20.45 10.10 1.25
N HIS A 652 -19.32 9.65 1.80
CA HIS A 652 -18.08 10.41 1.77
C HIS A 652 -17.41 10.29 0.40
N THR A 653 -17.10 11.41 -0.23
CA THR A 653 -16.57 11.44 -1.60
C THR A 653 -15.11 11.90 -1.64
N THR A 654 -14.23 11.08 -2.20
CA THR A 654 -12.87 11.44 -2.59
C THR A 654 -12.84 11.77 -4.07
N ARG A 655 -12.25 12.90 -4.45
CA ARG A 655 -12.10 13.31 -5.86
C ARG A 655 -10.65 13.30 -6.28
N LEU A 656 -10.38 12.87 -7.51
CA LEU A 656 -9.04 12.86 -8.11
C LEU A 656 -9.03 13.74 -9.37
N ALA A 657 -7.93 14.45 -9.55
CA ALA A 657 -7.66 15.25 -10.74
C ALA A 657 -6.40 14.74 -11.43
N TYR A 658 -6.40 14.80 -12.77
CA TYR A 658 -5.30 14.38 -13.60
C TYR A 658 -4.93 15.43 -14.63
N ASP A 659 -3.67 15.42 -15.08
CA ASP A 659 -3.26 16.12 -16.29
C ASP A 659 -3.51 15.28 -17.56
N ASP A 660 -3.21 15.89 -18.72
CA ASP A 660 -3.39 15.27 -20.06
C ASP A 660 -2.49 14.05 -20.31
N LEU A 661 -1.38 13.95 -19.55
CA LEU A 661 -0.43 12.84 -19.61
C LEU A 661 -0.81 11.69 -18.67
N GLY A 662 -1.86 11.85 -17.88
CA GLY A 662 -2.26 10.85 -16.92
C GLY A 662 -1.97 11.20 -15.47
N ASN A 663 -1.06 12.11 -15.15
CA ASN A 663 -0.49 12.22 -13.80
C ASN A 663 -1.54 12.69 -12.78
N PRO A 664 -1.61 12.10 -11.58
CA PRO A 664 -2.54 12.55 -10.54
C PRO A 664 -2.05 13.87 -9.95
N THR A 665 -2.66 14.96 -10.37
CA THR A 665 -2.31 16.35 -10.00
C THR A 665 -3.02 16.81 -8.74
N GLY A 666 -4.13 16.17 -8.37
CA GLY A 666 -4.91 16.57 -7.22
C GLY A 666 -5.70 15.43 -6.60
N THR A 667 -5.89 15.49 -5.30
CA THR A 667 -6.86 14.66 -4.58
C THR A 667 -7.51 15.50 -3.49
N VAL A 668 -8.83 15.44 -3.42
CA VAL A 668 -9.65 16.10 -2.41
C VAL A 668 -10.35 15.01 -1.62
N ASN A 669 -10.05 14.94 -0.33
CA ASN A 669 -10.66 14.00 0.60
C ASN A 669 -12.07 14.49 1.01
N PRO A 670 -12.90 13.60 1.60
CA PRO A 670 -14.26 13.97 2.00
C PRO A 670 -14.34 15.07 3.06
N ASP A 671 -13.28 15.25 3.86
CA ASP A 671 -13.17 16.32 4.86
C ASP A 671 -12.74 17.68 4.25
N GLY A 672 -12.57 17.76 2.93
CA GLY A 672 -12.12 18.93 2.19
C GLY A 672 -10.61 19.14 2.22
N THR A 673 -9.84 18.30 2.93
CA THR A 673 -8.38 18.33 2.83
C THR A 673 -7.95 17.89 1.45
N PHE A 674 -6.80 18.39 0.99
CA PHE A 674 -6.34 18.10 -0.35
C PHE A 674 -4.84 17.86 -0.41
N THR A 675 -4.44 17.09 -1.41
CA THR A 675 -3.05 16.96 -1.85
C THR A 675 -2.98 17.40 -3.30
N VAL A 676 -1.97 18.18 -3.65
CA VAL A 676 -1.70 18.54 -5.05
C VAL A 676 -0.26 18.24 -5.41
N ALA A 677 -0.01 17.87 -6.66
CA ALA A 677 1.31 17.56 -7.17
C ALA A 677 1.56 18.22 -8.52
N ASP A 678 2.70 18.89 -8.63
CA ASP A 678 3.25 19.40 -9.88
C ASP A 678 4.21 18.36 -10.45
N TYR A 679 4.16 18.13 -11.76
CA TYR A 679 4.96 17.11 -12.43
C TYR A 679 5.94 17.71 -13.42
N HIS A 680 7.03 16.98 -13.66
CA HIS A 680 7.96 17.27 -14.73
C HIS A 680 7.25 17.05 -16.08
N PRO A 681 7.35 17.99 -17.03
CA PRO A 681 6.50 18.04 -18.23
C PRO A 681 6.62 16.82 -19.15
N THR A 682 7.74 16.09 -19.11
CA THR A 682 7.99 14.92 -19.98
C THR A 682 8.30 13.63 -19.24
N LEU A 683 8.67 13.73 -17.95
CA LEU A 683 9.12 12.55 -17.19
C LEU A 683 7.98 11.91 -16.39
N CYS A 684 6.82 12.59 -16.27
CA CYS A 684 5.70 12.14 -15.45
C CYS A 684 6.12 11.82 -14.01
N ARG A 685 7.08 12.61 -13.49
CA ARG A 685 7.63 12.50 -12.14
C ARG A 685 7.29 13.75 -11.32
N PRO A 686 6.93 13.62 -10.05
CA PRO A 686 6.53 14.74 -9.21
C PRO A 686 7.71 15.67 -8.92
N VAL A 687 7.59 16.95 -9.22
CA VAL A 687 8.57 17.98 -8.86
C VAL A 687 8.25 18.59 -7.50
N THR A 688 6.97 18.84 -7.23
CA THR A 688 6.50 19.34 -5.92
C THR A 688 5.23 18.61 -5.53
N ILE A 689 5.14 18.19 -4.27
CA ILE A 689 3.91 17.67 -3.66
C ILE A 689 3.56 18.58 -2.49
N THR A 690 2.34 19.11 -2.49
CA THR A 690 1.79 19.85 -1.35
C THR A 690 0.79 18.96 -0.63
N GLY A 691 1.10 18.59 0.61
CA GLY A 691 0.23 17.76 1.43
C GLY A 691 -0.93 18.53 2.06
N PRO A 692 -1.83 17.84 2.78
CA PRO A 692 -2.94 18.44 3.52
C PRO A 692 -2.51 19.49 4.56
N ASP A 693 -1.31 19.32 5.12
CA ASP A 693 -0.66 20.23 6.07
C ASP A 693 -0.08 21.50 5.42
N ARG A 694 -0.27 21.66 4.09
CA ARG A 694 0.31 22.70 3.24
C ARG A 694 1.84 22.72 3.22
N ARG A 695 2.50 21.67 3.70
CA ARG A 695 3.95 21.54 3.57
C ARG A 695 4.29 20.92 2.23
N HIS A 696 5.47 21.28 1.73
CA HIS A 696 5.93 20.88 0.41
C HIS A 696 7.01 19.82 0.52
N ARG A 697 6.90 18.78 -0.29
CA ARG A 697 8.02 17.90 -0.64
C ARG A 697 8.47 18.23 -2.04
N ARG A 698 9.77 18.31 -2.28
CA ARG A 698 10.32 18.65 -3.60
C ARG A 698 11.31 17.61 -4.08
N TYR A 699 11.34 17.40 -5.38
CA TYR A 699 12.29 16.51 -6.04
C TYR A 699 12.95 17.21 -7.21
N THR A 700 14.20 16.85 -7.45
CA THR A 700 14.88 17.19 -8.71
C THR A 700 15.32 15.90 -9.37
N TYR A 701 15.45 15.94 -10.70
CA TYR A 701 15.80 14.79 -11.50
C TYR A 701 16.87 15.14 -12.52
N ASP A 702 17.64 14.16 -12.96
CA ASP A 702 18.44 14.28 -14.17
C ASP A 702 17.56 14.12 -15.44
N GLU A 703 18.17 14.24 -16.62
CA GLU A 703 17.49 14.13 -17.91
C GLU A 703 16.86 12.74 -18.15
N ARG A 704 17.30 11.71 -17.41
CA ARG A 704 16.81 10.33 -17.48
C ARG A 704 15.76 10.03 -16.41
N GLY A 705 15.44 11.00 -15.56
CA GLY A 705 14.47 10.87 -14.49
C GLY A 705 14.99 10.23 -13.21
N ASN A 706 16.31 10.05 -13.04
CA ASN A 706 16.87 9.61 -11.76
C ASN A 706 16.79 10.76 -10.76
N ALA A 707 16.34 10.49 -9.53
CA ALA A 707 16.14 11.55 -8.53
C ALA A 707 17.49 12.07 -8.03
N LEU A 708 17.81 13.34 -8.22
CA LEU A 708 19.06 13.95 -7.75
C LEU A 708 18.94 14.48 -6.31
N THR A 709 17.78 15.04 -5.97
CA THR A 709 17.49 15.51 -4.62
C THR A 709 16.06 15.19 -4.18
N HIS A 710 15.88 15.01 -2.88
CA HIS A 710 14.59 14.97 -2.21
C HIS A 710 14.63 15.93 -1.02
N THR A 711 13.76 16.93 -1.02
CA THR A 711 13.53 17.82 0.11
C THR A 711 12.22 17.44 0.77
N ASP A 712 12.28 17.05 2.04
CA ASP A 712 11.09 16.68 2.80
C ASP A 712 10.27 17.90 3.25
N ALA A 713 9.15 17.64 3.93
CA ALA A 713 8.25 18.67 4.44
C ALA A 713 8.87 19.57 5.53
N ALA A 714 9.94 19.12 6.19
CA ALA A 714 10.69 19.88 7.18
C ALA A 714 11.86 20.68 6.56
N GLY A 715 12.12 20.50 5.25
CA GLY A 715 13.22 21.13 4.54
C GLY A 715 14.54 20.35 4.57
N ALA A 716 14.53 19.13 5.13
CA ALA A 716 15.71 18.27 5.14
C ALA A 716 15.96 17.74 3.72
N VAL A 717 17.21 17.85 3.25
CA VAL A 717 17.59 17.51 1.86
C VAL A 717 18.40 16.22 1.85
N THR A 718 17.94 15.24 1.09
CA THR A 718 18.70 14.04 0.72
C THR A 718 19.16 14.18 -0.72
N THR A 719 20.40 13.83 -1.03
CA THR A 719 20.94 13.83 -2.40
C THR A 719 21.34 12.43 -2.84
N TYR A 720 21.28 12.17 -4.14
CA TYR A 720 21.59 10.87 -4.72
C TYR A 720 22.49 11.03 -5.95
N THR A 721 23.35 10.05 -6.18
CA THR A 721 24.19 9.98 -7.39
C THR A 721 24.05 8.62 -8.05
N TYR A 722 24.26 8.59 -9.37
CA TYR A 722 24.09 7.39 -10.20
C TYR A 722 25.27 7.20 -11.14
N ASP A 723 25.48 5.97 -11.61
CA ASP A 723 26.40 5.67 -12.69
C ASP A 723 25.75 5.88 -14.08
N GLY A 724 26.50 5.58 -15.16
CA GLY A 724 26.02 5.73 -16.53
C GLY A 724 24.87 4.79 -16.93
N ALA A 725 24.58 3.76 -16.14
CA ALA A 725 23.45 2.83 -16.33
C ALA A 725 22.29 3.11 -15.35
N GLY A 726 22.36 4.23 -14.60
CA GLY A 726 21.34 4.64 -13.65
C GLY A 726 21.35 3.86 -12.33
N HIS A 727 22.42 3.12 -12.02
CA HIS A 727 22.54 2.45 -10.73
C HIS A 727 23.00 3.44 -9.66
N MET A 728 22.35 3.43 -8.50
CA MET A 728 22.70 4.34 -7.42
C MET A 728 24.12 4.07 -6.89
N THR A 729 24.95 5.10 -6.88
CA THR A 729 26.34 5.05 -6.41
C THR A 729 26.52 5.68 -5.03
N SER A 730 25.68 6.66 -4.66
CA SER A 730 25.64 7.18 -3.30
C SER A 730 24.32 7.85 -2.94
N ILE A 731 24.06 7.89 -1.63
CA ILE A 731 23.00 8.66 -0.99
C ILE A 731 23.61 9.45 0.16
N THR A 732 23.31 10.75 0.21
CA THR A 732 23.75 11.64 1.30
C THR A 732 22.53 12.20 2.00
N ASP A 733 22.41 11.93 3.30
CA ASP A 733 21.32 12.46 4.12
C ASP A 733 21.47 13.96 4.41
N ALA A 734 20.48 14.54 5.06
CA ALA A 734 20.47 15.97 5.41
C ALA A 734 21.54 16.37 6.44
N LEU A 735 22.15 15.39 7.13
CA LEU A 735 23.24 15.60 8.08
C LEU A 735 24.62 15.50 7.40
N GLY A 736 24.65 15.19 6.09
CA GLY A 736 25.88 15.03 5.32
C GLY A 736 26.47 13.61 5.40
N HIS A 737 25.77 12.65 6.02
CA HIS A 737 26.23 11.27 6.07
C HIS A 737 26.02 10.59 4.73
N THR A 738 27.10 10.09 4.15
CA THR A 738 27.09 9.48 2.81
C THR A 738 27.18 7.96 2.90
N THR A 739 26.22 7.25 2.33
CA THR A 739 26.32 5.81 2.04
C THR A 739 26.65 5.63 0.57
N ARG A 740 27.58 4.72 0.26
CA ARG A 740 28.00 4.42 -1.12
C ARG A 740 27.71 2.97 -1.48
N SER A 741 27.42 2.73 -2.74
CA SER A 741 27.21 1.37 -3.26
C SER A 741 27.89 1.17 -4.60
N THR A 742 28.32 -0.06 -4.84
CA THR A 742 28.63 -0.56 -6.19
C THR A 742 27.62 -1.63 -6.55
N SER A 743 27.35 -1.80 -7.84
CA SER A 743 26.36 -2.76 -8.34
C SER A 743 26.95 -3.65 -9.43
N ASP A 744 26.31 -4.80 -9.67
CA ASP A 744 26.56 -5.61 -10.84
C ASP A 744 25.92 -5.00 -12.11
N ALA A 745 26.10 -5.67 -13.26
CA ALA A 745 25.56 -5.21 -14.53
C ALA A 745 24.02 -5.16 -14.57
N ALA A 746 23.33 -5.92 -13.72
CA ALA A 746 21.89 -5.85 -13.58
C ALA A 746 21.45 -4.73 -12.61
N GLY A 747 22.39 -4.00 -12.01
CA GLY A 747 22.14 -2.91 -11.09
C GLY A 747 21.96 -3.35 -9.64
N LEU A 748 22.21 -4.62 -9.32
CA LEU A 748 22.04 -5.15 -7.98
C LEU A 748 23.28 -4.84 -7.12
N PRO A 749 23.14 -4.34 -5.88
CA PRO A 749 24.28 -3.97 -5.05
C PRO A 749 25.21 -5.16 -4.77
N LEU A 750 26.52 -4.92 -4.90
CA LEU A 750 27.62 -5.82 -4.59
C LEU A 750 28.38 -5.37 -3.34
N THR A 751 28.58 -4.06 -3.17
CA THR A 751 29.14 -3.48 -1.95
C THR A 751 28.27 -2.35 -1.46
N VAL A 752 28.16 -2.22 -0.14
CA VAL A 752 27.53 -1.06 0.52
C VAL A 752 28.46 -0.58 1.62
N THR A 753 28.92 0.65 1.51
CA THR A 753 29.78 1.32 2.48
C THR A 753 28.97 2.38 3.21
N ASN A 754 28.82 2.23 4.52
CA ASN A 754 28.08 3.18 5.35
C ASN A 754 28.90 4.47 5.60
N PRO A 755 28.31 5.49 6.24
CA PRO A 755 29.00 6.75 6.52
C PRO A 755 30.22 6.64 7.44
N LEU A 756 30.35 5.55 8.19
CA LEU A 756 31.48 5.24 9.06
C LEU A 756 32.57 4.41 8.34
N ALA A 757 32.50 4.34 7.01
CA ALA A 757 33.38 3.53 6.15
C ALA A 757 33.30 2.01 6.38
N ALA A 758 32.32 1.52 7.12
CA ALA A 758 32.09 0.09 7.32
C ALA A 758 31.42 -0.47 6.05
N THR A 759 32.01 -1.54 5.48
CA THR A 759 31.59 -2.08 4.17
C THR A 759 31.05 -3.49 4.29
N THR A 760 29.84 -3.69 3.77
CA THR A 760 29.25 -5.02 3.55
C THR A 760 29.45 -5.41 2.09
N THR A 761 29.87 -6.65 1.83
CA THR A 761 30.09 -7.17 0.47
C THR A 761 29.23 -8.40 0.25
N VAL A 762 28.64 -8.54 -0.94
CA VAL A 762 27.84 -9.71 -1.32
C VAL A 762 28.31 -10.31 -2.64
N THR A 763 28.09 -11.61 -2.81
CA THR A 763 28.18 -12.27 -4.11
C THR A 763 26.83 -12.86 -4.49
N ARG A 764 26.57 -12.94 -5.79
CA ARG A 764 25.28 -13.34 -6.35
C ARG A 764 25.43 -14.53 -7.29
N ASN A 765 24.39 -15.33 -7.38
CA ASN A 765 24.30 -16.42 -8.34
C ASN A 765 23.69 -15.96 -9.68
N ALA A 766 23.50 -16.87 -10.64
CA ALA A 766 23.00 -16.55 -11.97
C ALA A 766 21.55 -15.99 -11.98
N PHE A 767 20.81 -16.15 -10.87
CA PHE A 767 19.47 -15.59 -10.68
C PHE A 767 19.49 -14.20 -10.03
N GLY A 768 20.66 -13.62 -9.78
CA GLY A 768 20.83 -12.37 -9.04
C GLY A 768 20.62 -12.49 -7.52
N ARG A 769 20.53 -13.71 -6.98
CA ARG A 769 20.27 -13.96 -5.54
C ARG A 769 21.58 -13.99 -4.76
N ILE A 770 21.57 -13.42 -3.55
CA ILE A 770 22.75 -13.38 -2.66
C ILE A 770 23.10 -14.80 -2.20
N VAL A 771 24.29 -15.28 -2.54
CA VAL A 771 24.81 -16.57 -2.07
C VAL A 771 25.84 -16.41 -0.95
N THR A 772 26.54 -15.28 -0.92
CA THR A 772 27.47 -14.93 0.15
C THR A 772 27.25 -13.48 0.56
N SER A 773 27.28 -13.21 1.86
CA SER A 773 27.28 -11.87 2.44
C SER A 773 28.36 -11.81 3.51
N THR A 774 29.24 -10.82 3.42
CA THR A 774 30.31 -10.55 4.39
C THR A 774 30.08 -9.20 5.03
N ASP A 775 29.91 -9.17 6.35
CA ASP A 775 29.72 -7.95 7.12
C ASP A 775 31.04 -7.15 7.26
N PRO A 776 31.00 -5.91 7.79
CA PRO A 776 32.21 -5.10 7.96
C PRO A 776 33.24 -5.67 8.95
N LEU A 777 32.87 -6.65 9.77
CA LEU A 777 33.76 -7.34 10.71
C LEU A 777 34.40 -8.57 10.06
N GLY A 778 34.06 -8.89 8.81
CA GLY A 778 34.57 -10.05 8.09
C GLY A 778 33.76 -11.34 8.32
N HIS A 779 32.62 -11.27 9.00
CA HIS A 779 31.77 -12.44 9.22
C HIS A 779 30.97 -12.76 7.95
N THR A 780 31.12 -13.99 7.47
CA THR A 780 30.46 -14.45 6.24
C THR A 780 29.23 -15.30 6.52
N THR A 781 28.11 -14.96 5.90
CA THR A 781 26.90 -15.79 5.82
C THR A 781 26.74 -16.33 4.41
N ARG A 782 26.44 -17.61 4.28
CA ARG A 782 26.17 -18.29 3.00
C ARG A 782 24.73 -18.76 2.92
N THR A 783 24.11 -18.62 1.76
CA THR A 783 22.71 -19.04 1.54
C THR A 783 22.58 -19.81 0.23
N GLY A 784 21.94 -20.99 0.30
CA GLY A 784 21.52 -21.75 -0.86
C GLY A 784 20.04 -21.52 -1.17
N TRP A 785 19.67 -21.56 -2.46
CA TRP A 785 18.34 -21.23 -2.94
C TRP A 785 17.76 -22.35 -3.81
N THR A 786 16.46 -22.58 -3.71
CA THR A 786 15.71 -23.36 -4.72
C THR A 786 15.65 -22.59 -6.04
N THR A 787 15.27 -23.25 -7.13
CA THR A 787 15.08 -22.60 -8.45
C THR A 787 14.04 -21.48 -8.39
N GLU A 788 12.95 -21.68 -7.64
CA GLU A 788 11.87 -20.71 -7.40
C GLU A 788 12.27 -19.55 -6.47
N GLY A 789 13.48 -19.60 -5.90
CA GLY A 789 14.02 -18.52 -5.08
C GLY A 789 13.57 -18.54 -3.62
N LYS A 790 13.21 -19.72 -3.12
CA LYS A 790 13.05 -19.93 -1.69
C LYS A 790 14.40 -20.30 -1.06
N PRO A 791 14.72 -19.89 0.16
CA PRO A 791 15.94 -20.32 0.82
C PRO A 791 15.87 -21.83 1.09
N ALA A 792 16.90 -22.57 0.72
CA ALA A 792 17.01 -24.01 1.00
C ALA A 792 17.81 -24.25 2.28
N TRP A 793 18.89 -23.49 2.46
CA TRP A 793 19.70 -23.50 3.67
C TRP A 793 20.44 -22.18 3.86
N ARG A 794 20.85 -21.90 5.09
CA ARG A 794 21.71 -20.77 5.44
C ARG A 794 22.73 -21.20 6.48
N GLU A 795 23.97 -20.76 6.29
CA GLU A 795 25.09 -20.99 7.19
C GLU A 795 25.65 -19.64 7.63
N ARG A 796 25.78 -19.44 8.93
CA ARG A 796 26.34 -18.23 9.55
C ARG A 796 27.86 -18.36 9.72
N ALA A 797 28.51 -17.27 10.08
CA ALA A 797 29.97 -17.22 10.23
C ALA A 797 30.52 -18.12 11.34
N ASP A 798 29.69 -18.46 12.33
CA ASP A 798 29.99 -19.41 13.41
C ASP A 798 29.79 -20.87 13.00
N GLY A 799 29.44 -21.14 11.74
CA GLY A 799 29.12 -22.48 11.21
C GLY A 799 27.70 -22.94 11.54
N ALA A 800 26.91 -22.14 12.26
CA ALA A 800 25.55 -22.50 12.62
C ALA A 800 24.67 -22.52 11.35
N ARG A 801 23.96 -23.63 11.15
CA ARG A 801 23.21 -23.90 9.91
C ARG A 801 21.72 -24.10 10.15
N GLU A 802 20.91 -23.46 9.33
CA GLU A 802 19.47 -23.68 9.24
C GLU A 802 19.05 -24.13 7.83
N SER A 803 17.90 -24.79 7.71
CA SER A 803 17.38 -25.29 6.44
C SER A 803 15.86 -25.28 6.36
N TRP A 804 15.34 -25.16 5.14
CA TRP A 804 13.91 -25.14 4.86
C TRP A 804 13.58 -26.18 3.79
N THR A 805 12.43 -26.83 3.95
CA THR A 805 11.84 -27.66 2.91
C THR A 805 10.49 -27.09 2.53
N TRP A 806 10.24 -27.03 1.23
CA TRP A 806 9.04 -26.45 0.63
C TRP A 806 8.23 -27.55 -0.03
N ASP A 807 6.90 -27.41 -0.08
CA ASP A 807 6.11 -28.24 -0.99
C ASP A 807 6.22 -27.74 -2.44
N SER A 808 5.51 -28.40 -3.35
CA SER A 808 5.55 -28.10 -4.78
C SER A 808 4.90 -26.77 -5.17
N GLU A 809 4.10 -26.17 -4.28
CA GLU A 809 3.53 -24.83 -4.43
C GLU A 809 4.38 -23.75 -3.71
N GLY A 810 5.48 -24.15 -3.07
CA GLY A 810 6.38 -23.24 -2.39
C GLY A 810 5.89 -22.81 -1.00
N ASN A 811 4.99 -23.57 -0.38
CA ASN A 811 4.61 -23.42 1.02
C ASN A 811 5.65 -24.08 1.94
N LEU A 812 5.93 -23.45 3.07
CA LEU A 812 6.90 -23.98 4.03
C LEU A 812 6.36 -25.25 4.70
N ARG A 813 7.05 -26.39 4.53
CA ARG A 813 6.69 -27.68 5.14
C ARG A 813 7.49 -28.00 6.40
N ARG A 814 8.72 -27.50 6.46
CA ARG A 814 9.61 -27.69 7.60
C ARG A 814 10.69 -26.63 7.61
N HIS A 815 10.97 -26.09 8.78
CA HIS A 815 12.15 -25.27 9.06
C HIS A 815 12.94 -25.93 10.18
N LEU A 816 14.22 -26.19 9.93
CA LEU A 816 15.19 -26.61 10.94
C LEU A 816 16.06 -25.41 11.29
N ASN A 817 15.95 -24.92 12.52
CA ASN A 817 16.74 -23.78 12.97
C ASN A 817 18.18 -24.18 13.32
N ALA A 818 19.02 -23.16 13.58
CA ALA A 818 20.43 -23.33 13.91
C ALA A 818 20.72 -24.14 15.19
N ALA A 819 19.75 -24.25 16.09
CA ALA A 819 19.84 -25.05 17.31
C ALA A 819 19.32 -26.49 17.13
N GLY A 820 18.92 -26.87 15.90
CA GLY A 820 18.44 -28.23 15.58
C GLY A 820 16.95 -28.46 15.86
N PHE A 821 16.19 -27.44 16.26
CA PHE A 821 14.74 -27.56 16.44
C PHE A 821 14.02 -27.45 15.11
N ALA A 822 13.05 -28.34 14.89
CA ALA A 822 12.23 -28.36 13.68
C ALA A 822 10.81 -27.87 13.96
N THR A 823 10.35 -26.90 13.19
CA THR A 823 8.93 -26.51 13.08
C THR A 823 8.37 -27.14 11.81
N ARG A 824 7.15 -27.69 11.87
CA ARG A 824 6.43 -28.30 10.75
C ARG A 824 5.06 -27.65 10.60
#